data_AF-A0A3M1TH63-F1
#
_entry.id   AF-A0A3M1TH63-F1
#
_cell.length_a   1.000
_cell.length_b   1.000
_cell.length_c   1.000
_cell.angle_alpha   90.00
_cell.angle_beta   90.00
_cell.angle_gamma   90.00
#
_symmetry.space_group_name_H-M   'P 1'
#
loop_
_entity.id
_entity.type
_entity.pdbx_description
1 polymer ?
#
loop_
_entity_poly.entity_id
_entity_poly.type
_entity_poly.pdbx_seq_one_letter_code
_entity_poly.pdbx_strand_id
1 'polypeptide(L)'
;MRRLRAHTASSLALLLLVVSGSMACVDTSARPEGIAPSPGGSGPRIVFDLDAEPLPEIPFPNDLATRLDPTSPTGRRVNVSTQAPTRLERDLREKADRLTGFGTLPTITVSFDGPLDLCEIAKRHHFNDTFADDAIYLIDVTDPSDSEHFGTLVPLDLGRGYYPLVLERTQYFEGDTGGENLLLADHPLPDCGPYRWEYDKNTFYEFDTNTLLIKTTDILRENATYAVVVTTRLRGENGGSVVSPFPWINHVRQNTALAHLEEALAGTGIDLNDVAFTWTFTTQDATGELLDIRRGLYGHGPFAELAERFPVDDYEIVELRDDDAVVPDGNYYIVPREVVVDTLRPFVAQILGNSVDPEPLLSTYQYVDYIVAGKVRGPNFLIDRDGIAKDPVGCDGEPATDAFQCVLGIDGDEDEIFDIDARTGEMVVGEQEVGFWCFIPNEDRRKGDAPFPVAFYGHGYTSARIEALGFAGNHARHGIATCAIDAYGHGIALDPNALPPSLVRAALRSGKIGKLLDVLSPSRARDLNNDGVPDPGGDFWSADLFHTRDIVRQSLIDHMVVLRLLRAMDGKRLGPDMNGDGKPELLGDFNADGRVDLGGPTNQYYAWGQSLGGILSGALAGAEPALTAAAPTSGAGGLMNVGIRSRQGGVVEAVFLRLMGPIFWGQRDENDGGMDLFQIVPDLNHERRVFLGRAPHVEVGDGVRLLNLSNGEVDEGEIRPDGQFRVAVAADAISAPEKRARLGFDVLHVEHPDYGTSLPPVVPDTTALGDRLRLEICEGPCTPDAKMRFVLETFEGGSREGIDGSGQTVKGEYFQGTIYPKGQPLVALHEGLGMKRQTPDLRRLLGLAGFILEAADPAAYARYYFKERDRLKARWAGAEPDLDFGVSVLVVNTVGDMNVPIDTGIAQARFAGYLDTDQMRFLVENGVVEGVERVQAERWGAPILFDADNLSQGTDGFEVDGVPVPRPPPGQELRATFVEPEGVRVHGMRLPYIRPQGEHGFLIPDPTLPFDVHSFMAHQISHFFASGGTDLRDDLCMQDGSCDWMPQ
;
A
#
# COMPACT_ATOMS: atom_id res chain seq x y z
N MET A 1 -10.18 -4.45 -78.19
CA MET A 1 -11.10 -5.51 -78.63
C MET A 1 -12.30 -5.51 -77.70
N ARG A 2 -13.50 -5.31 -78.29
CA ARG A 2 -14.89 -5.42 -77.77
C ARG A 2 -15.11 -4.99 -76.29
N ARG A 3 -15.45 -3.75 -75.91
CA ARG A 3 -16.24 -2.63 -76.49
C ARG A 3 -17.75 -2.87 -76.70
N LEU A 4 -18.52 -2.19 -75.84
CA LEU A 4 -19.65 -1.28 -76.10
C LEU A 4 -21.07 -1.81 -76.47
N ARG A 5 -22.03 -1.22 -75.71
CA ARG A 5 -23.42 -0.80 -76.02
C ARG A 5 -24.60 -1.74 -75.75
N ALA A 6 -25.44 -1.32 -74.80
CA ALA A 6 -26.84 -0.87 -74.97
C ALA A 6 -27.30 -0.27 -73.61
N HIS A 7 -27.44 1.03 -73.34
CA HIS A 7 -28.22 2.17 -73.88
C HIS A 7 -29.75 2.13 -73.69
N THR A 8 -30.16 2.97 -72.73
CA THR A 8 -31.28 3.94 -72.79
C THR A 8 -32.71 3.43 -72.67
N ALA A 9 -33.18 3.26 -71.43
CA ALA A 9 -34.57 3.53 -71.00
C ALA A 9 -34.71 3.38 -69.47
N SER A 10 -34.35 4.42 -68.70
CA SER A 10 -34.76 4.58 -67.28
C SER A 10 -34.29 5.93 -66.76
N SER A 11 -34.93 7.02 -67.20
CA SER A 11 -34.64 8.36 -66.65
C SER A 11 -35.90 9.19 -66.40
N LEU A 12 -37.10 8.59 -66.41
CA LEU A 12 -38.35 9.32 -66.14
C LEU A 12 -39.21 8.74 -64.99
N ALA A 13 -38.81 7.61 -64.39
CA ALA A 13 -39.51 7.04 -63.22
C ALA A 13 -38.84 7.39 -61.87
N LEU A 14 -37.63 7.97 -61.89
CA LEU A 14 -36.86 8.25 -60.67
C LEU A 14 -37.08 9.66 -60.09
N LEU A 15 -37.74 10.57 -60.83
CA LEU A 15 -37.99 11.94 -60.36
C LEU A 15 -39.32 12.11 -59.59
N LEU A 16 -40.19 11.10 -59.58
CA LEU A 16 -41.47 11.12 -58.86
C LEU A 16 -41.48 10.29 -57.56
N LEU A 17 -40.36 9.62 -57.24
CA LEU A 17 -40.14 8.92 -55.97
C LEU A 17 -39.27 9.71 -54.98
N VAL A 18 -38.79 10.89 -55.38
CA VAL A 18 -37.98 11.80 -54.53
C VAL A 18 -38.83 12.94 -53.93
N VAL A 19 -40.12 13.02 -54.26
CA VAL A 19 -41.03 14.10 -53.78
C VAL A 19 -42.18 13.58 -52.90
N SER A 20 -42.21 12.29 -52.58
CA SER A 20 -43.22 11.69 -51.68
C SER A 20 -42.62 10.93 -50.49
N GLY A 21 -41.39 11.27 -50.10
CA GLY A 21 -40.76 10.83 -48.84
C GLY A 21 -40.63 11.94 -47.79
N SER A 22 -41.07 13.16 -48.11
CA SER A 22 -41.05 14.32 -47.24
C SER A 22 -42.43 14.56 -46.61
N MET A 23 -42.90 13.62 -45.79
CA MET A 23 -43.93 13.82 -44.76
C MET A 23 -44.17 12.51 -43.98
N ALA A 24 -43.14 12.07 -43.27
CA ALA A 24 -43.27 11.25 -42.07
C ALA A 24 -42.12 11.57 -41.11
N CYS A 25 -41.86 12.87 -40.90
CA CYS A 25 -41.32 13.29 -39.62
C CYS A 25 -42.47 13.12 -38.62
N VAL A 26 -42.64 11.88 -38.11
CA VAL A 26 -43.22 11.74 -36.79
C VAL A 26 -42.27 12.49 -35.88
N ASP A 27 -42.81 13.48 -35.19
CA ASP A 27 -42.14 14.28 -34.20
C ASP A 27 -41.70 13.37 -33.04
N THR A 28 -40.55 12.72 -33.20
CA THR A 28 -39.85 12.00 -32.11
C THR A 28 -38.80 12.89 -31.46
N SER A 29 -38.96 14.23 -31.55
CA SER A 29 -38.06 15.20 -30.93
C SER A 29 -38.36 15.45 -29.44
N ALA A 30 -38.99 14.48 -28.76
CA ALA A 30 -38.98 14.47 -27.30
C ALA A 30 -37.53 14.33 -26.87
N ARG A 31 -36.96 15.42 -26.32
CA ARG A 31 -35.67 15.35 -25.65
C ARG A 31 -35.76 14.23 -24.60
N PRO A 32 -34.74 13.36 -24.49
CA PRO A 32 -34.77 12.31 -23.47
C PRO A 32 -35.03 12.96 -22.09
N GLU A 33 -36.02 12.43 -21.38
CA GLU A 33 -36.39 12.84 -20.03
C GLU A 33 -35.61 11.98 -19.02
N GLY A 34 -35.27 12.52 -17.85
CA GLY A 34 -34.73 11.72 -16.75
C GLY A 34 -35.81 10.84 -16.11
N ILE A 35 -35.44 10.04 -15.11
CA ILE A 35 -36.37 9.07 -14.50
C ILE A 35 -37.49 9.74 -13.67
N ALA A 36 -37.27 10.96 -13.20
CA ALA A 36 -38.30 11.82 -12.59
C ALA A 36 -37.94 13.31 -12.72
N PRO A 37 -38.92 14.24 -12.71
CA PRO A 37 -38.67 15.67 -12.62
C PRO A 37 -37.92 16.04 -11.35
N SER A 38 -36.96 16.97 -11.44
CA SER A 38 -36.30 17.51 -10.25
C SER A 38 -37.32 18.25 -9.38
N PRO A 39 -37.38 17.97 -8.06
CA PRO A 39 -38.12 18.79 -7.12
C PRO A 39 -37.63 20.25 -7.18
N GLY A 40 -38.52 21.20 -6.89
CA GLY A 40 -38.12 22.59 -6.72
C GLY A 40 -37.25 22.76 -5.47
N GLY A 41 -36.33 23.72 -5.51
CA GLY A 41 -35.47 24.09 -4.38
C GLY A 41 -34.86 25.47 -4.58
N SER A 42 -34.38 26.06 -3.49
CA SER A 42 -33.70 27.36 -3.51
C SER A 42 -32.32 27.31 -2.86
N GLY A 43 -31.84 26.12 -2.50
CA GLY A 43 -30.51 25.91 -1.95
C GLY A 43 -29.43 25.86 -3.04
N PRO A 44 -28.19 25.53 -2.64
CA PRO A 44 -27.07 25.35 -3.56
C PRO A 44 -27.37 24.32 -4.65
N ARG A 45 -26.95 24.61 -5.88
CA ARG A 45 -27.01 23.68 -7.00
C ARG A 45 -25.76 22.81 -7.00
N ILE A 46 -25.93 21.53 -7.32
CA ILE A 46 -24.80 20.62 -7.58
C ILE A 46 -24.02 21.09 -8.80
N VAL A 47 -22.70 21.19 -8.66
CA VAL A 47 -21.80 21.51 -9.77
C VAL A 47 -21.71 20.32 -10.71
N PHE A 48 -21.83 20.60 -12.00
CA PHE A 48 -21.77 19.58 -13.04
C PHE A 48 -21.24 20.18 -14.34
N ASP A 49 -19.99 19.87 -14.66
CA ASP A 49 -19.31 20.23 -15.90
C ASP A 49 -18.55 19.02 -16.45
N LEU A 50 -19.08 18.41 -17.51
CA LEU A 50 -18.43 17.27 -18.17
C LEU A 50 -17.26 17.69 -19.06
N ASP A 51 -17.18 18.97 -19.43
CA ASP A 51 -16.20 19.52 -20.36
C ASP A 51 -15.06 20.24 -19.61
N ALA A 52 -15.08 20.22 -18.27
CA ALA A 52 -13.99 20.76 -17.46
C ALA A 52 -12.67 20.03 -17.74
N GLU A 53 -11.59 20.81 -17.82
CA GLU A 53 -10.23 20.32 -18.08
C GLU A 53 -9.33 20.54 -16.84
N PRO A 54 -8.39 19.62 -16.54
CA PRO A 54 -8.06 18.43 -17.32
C PRO A 54 -9.02 17.24 -17.08
N LEU A 55 -9.83 17.29 -16.02
CA LEU A 55 -10.80 16.25 -15.64
C LEU A 55 -12.19 16.86 -15.43
N PRO A 56 -13.27 16.11 -15.73
CA PRO A 56 -14.64 16.55 -15.48
C PRO A 56 -14.90 16.96 -14.03
N GLU A 57 -15.65 18.04 -13.84
CA GLU A 57 -16.12 18.51 -12.53
C GLU A 57 -17.58 18.08 -12.33
N ILE A 58 -17.75 16.81 -11.97
CA ILE A 58 -19.05 16.17 -11.70
C ILE A 58 -18.98 15.46 -10.35
N PRO A 59 -20.14 15.10 -9.75
CA PRO A 59 -20.14 14.17 -8.63
C PRO A 59 -19.36 12.90 -9.00
N PHE A 60 -18.45 12.46 -8.15
CA PHE A 60 -17.50 11.38 -8.44
C PHE A 60 -17.48 10.36 -7.28
N PRO A 61 -17.24 9.05 -7.50
CA PRO A 61 -17.20 8.36 -8.79
C PRO A 61 -18.54 8.42 -9.54
N ASN A 62 -18.51 8.29 -10.87
CA ASN A 62 -19.69 8.39 -11.72
C ASN A 62 -19.52 7.66 -13.05
N ASP A 63 -20.50 6.83 -13.42
CA ASP A 63 -20.48 6.05 -14.67
C ASP A 63 -20.45 6.92 -15.94
N LEU A 64 -20.73 8.23 -15.86
CA LEU A 64 -20.51 9.14 -16.97
C LEU A 64 -19.04 9.37 -17.30
N ALA A 65 -18.15 9.18 -16.31
CA ALA A 65 -16.69 9.15 -16.46
C ALA A 65 -16.17 7.74 -16.78
N THR A 66 -17.01 6.90 -17.40
CA THR A 66 -16.63 5.57 -17.91
C THR A 66 -17.01 5.44 -19.38
N ARG A 67 -16.35 4.52 -20.09
CA ARG A 67 -16.78 4.03 -21.39
C ARG A 67 -17.36 2.63 -21.25
N LEU A 68 -18.31 2.29 -22.11
CA LEU A 68 -18.83 0.94 -22.21
C LEU A 68 -17.80 0.06 -22.95
N ASP A 69 -17.46 -1.07 -22.35
CA ASP A 69 -16.56 -2.06 -22.92
C ASP A 69 -17.05 -3.46 -22.56
N PRO A 70 -17.65 -4.21 -23.51
CA PRO A 70 -18.16 -5.56 -23.26
C PRO A 70 -17.05 -6.59 -22.98
N THR A 71 -15.78 -6.22 -23.14
CA THR A 71 -14.64 -7.08 -22.78
C THR A 71 -14.20 -6.91 -21.33
N SER A 72 -14.69 -5.88 -20.64
CA SER A 72 -14.46 -5.67 -19.20
C SER A 72 -15.41 -6.54 -18.35
N PRO A 73 -14.97 -7.11 -17.21
CA PRO A 73 -15.82 -7.85 -16.27
C PRO A 73 -17.10 -7.12 -15.84
N THR A 74 -17.05 -5.79 -15.74
CA THR A 74 -18.19 -4.94 -15.36
C THR A 74 -18.97 -4.38 -16.56
N GLY A 75 -18.51 -4.65 -17.78
CA GLY A 75 -18.99 -3.99 -19.01
C GLY A 75 -18.51 -2.54 -19.16
N ARG A 76 -17.60 -2.05 -18.31
CA ARG A 76 -17.12 -0.66 -18.29
C ARG A 76 -15.61 -0.55 -18.11
N ARG A 77 -15.04 0.56 -18.57
CA ARG A 77 -13.70 1.02 -18.16
C ARG A 77 -13.74 2.48 -17.77
N VAL A 78 -12.90 2.86 -16.80
CA VAL A 78 -12.68 4.27 -16.47
C VAL A 78 -12.29 5.03 -17.75
N ASN A 79 -12.75 6.27 -17.87
CA ASN A 79 -12.49 7.14 -19.01
C ASN A 79 -11.89 8.46 -18.50
N VAL A 80 -10.56 8.51 -18.43
CA VAL A 80 -9.80 9.61 -17.85
C VAL A 80 -8.97 10.31 -18.93
N SER A 81 -8.89 11.65 -18.88
CA SER A 81 -8.04 12.40 -19.81
C SER A 81 -6.57 12.10 -19.56
N THR A 82 -5.86 11.64 -20.59
CA THR A 82 -4.41 11.38 -20.53
C THR A 82 -3.57 12.64 -20.73
N GLN A 83 -4.18 13.82 -20.84
CA GLN A 83 -3.44 15.08 -20.89
C GLN A 83 -2.97 15.46 -19.48
N ALA A 84 -1.66 15.51 -19.28
CA ALA A 84 -1.06 15.93 -18.02
C ALA A 84 0.32 16.59 -18.22
N PRO A 85 0.73 17.49 -17.29
CA PRO A 85 1.99 18.23 -17.40
C PRO A 85 3.26 17.36 -17.35
N THR A 86 3.19 16.18 -16.73
CA THR A 86 4.32 15.26 -16.53
C THR A 86 4.07 13.88 -17.13
N ARG A 87 5.14 13.15 -17.46
CA ARG A 87 5.12 11.75 -17.87
C ARG A 87 4.48 10.88 -16.80
N LEU A 88 4.93 10.98 -15.55
CA LEU A 88 4.38 10.21 -14.43
C LEU A 88 2.84 10.29 -14.36
N GLU A 89 2.29 11.50 -14.45
CA GLU A 89 0.83 11.66 -14.39
C GLU A 89 0.13 11.13 -15.65
N ARG A 90 0.70 11.35 -16.85
CA ARG A 90 0.14 10.77 -18.08
C ARG A 90 0.09 9.25 -18.00
N ASP A 91 1.18 8.62 -17.60
CA ASP A 91 1.31 7.17 -17.52
C ASP A 91 0.36 6.59 -16.46
N LEU A 92 0.26 7.23 -15.29
CA LEU A 92 -0.71 6.88 -14.25
C LEU A 92 -2.15 6.91 -14.80
N ARG A 93 -2.52 7.96 -15.55
CA ARG A 93 -3.85 8.11 -16.12
C ARG A 93 -4.10 7.11 -17.26
N GLU A 94 -3.11 6.83 -18.11
CA GLU A 94 -3.19 5.80 -19.15
C GLU A 94 -3.40 4.39 -18.57
N LYS A 95 -2.71 4.08 -17.46
CA LYS A 95 -2.90 2.83 -16.72
C LYS A 95 -4.30 2.80 -16.06
N ALA A 96 -4.73 3.90 -15.44
CA ALA A 96 -6.06 4.04 -14.83
C ALA A 96 -7.21 3.88 -15.84
N ASP A 97 -7.03 4.30 -17.08
CA ASP A 97 -8.00 4.14 -18.16
C ASP A 97 -8.31 2.66 -18.49
N ARG A 98 -7.50 1.72 -18.00
CA ARG A 98 -7.71 0.28 -18.16
C ARG A 98 -8.56 -0.33 -17.05
N LEU A 99 -8.75 0.37 -15.92
CA LEU A 99 -9.47 -0.17 -14.76
C LEU A 99 -10.92 -0.50 -15.11
N THR A 100 -11.42 -1.59 -14.54
CA THR A 100 -12.74 -2.17 -14.86
C THR A 100 -13.88 -1.43 -14.16
N GLY A 101 -13.60 -0.43 -13.33
CA GLY A 101 -14.61 0.34 -12.62
C GLY A 101 -13.96 1.26 -11.60
N PHE A 102 -14.76 1.74 -10.65
CA PHE A 102 -14.27 2.52 -9.51
C PHE A 102 -13.99 1.63 -8.30
N GLY A 103 -13.34 2.17 -7.28
CA GLY A 103 -13.03 1.43 -6.04
C GLY A 103 -14.26 0.96 -5.29
N THR A 104 -14.09 -0.11 -4.54
CA THR A 104 -15.00 -0.62 -3.52
C THR A 104 -14.89 0.12 -2.19
N LEU A 105 -13.87 0.96 -2.00
CA LEU A 105 -13.77 1.89 -0.87
C LEU A 105 -13.68 3.36 -1.34
N PRO A 106 -14.66 3.87 -2.11
CA PRO A 106 -14.56 5.18 -2.72
C PRO A 106 -14.69 6.30 -1.70
N THR A 107 -13.95 7.40 -1.92
CA THR A 107 -14.36 8.70 -1.41
C THR A 107 -15.28 9.34 -2.45
N ILE A 108 -16.56 9.44 -2.13
CA ILE A 108 -17.57 10.04 -3.01
C ILE A 108 -17.54 11.55 -2.80
N THR A 109 -17.40 12.32 -3.87
CA THR A 109 -17.31 13.79 -3.83
C THR A 109 -18.48 14.43 -4.56
N VAL A 110 -19.03 15.50 -3.97
CA VAL A 110 -20.12 16.29 -4.57
C VAL A 110 -19.90 17.77 -4.27
N SER A 111 -19.66 18.57 -5.29
CA SER A 111 -19.45 20.02 -5.18
C SER A 111 -20.75 20.80 -5.38
N PHE A 112 -20.87 21.95 -4.74
CA PHE A 112 -22.05 22.82 -4.80
C PHE A 112 -21.66 24.27 -5.14
N ASP A 113 -22.53 25.00 -5.83
CA ASP A 113 -22.30 26.42 -6.17
C ASP A 113 -22.49 27.40 -4.99
N GLY A 114 -22.70 26.85 -3.78
CA GLY A 114 -22.83 27.59 -2.53
C GLY A 114 -22.73 26.67 -1.30
N PRO A 115 -22.60 27.24 -0.10
CA PRO A 115 -22.29 26.48 1.12
C PRO A 115 -23.49 25.66 1.64
N LEU A 116 -23.17 24.49 2.21
CA LEU A 116 -24.13 23.59 2.87
C LEU A 116 -24.34 23.93 4.35
N ASP A 117 -25.54 23.64 4.87
CA ASP A 117 -25.80 23.64 6.30
C ASP A 117 -25.28 22.32 6.91
N LEU A 118 -24.05 22.37 7.43
CA LEU A 118 -23.40 21.20 8.03
C LEU A 118 -24.13 20.69 9.28
N CYS A 119 -24.86 21.55 10.00
CA CYS A 119 -25.59 21.12 11.19
C CYS A 119 -26.82 20.27 10.88
N GLU A 120 -27.47 20.50 9.73
CA GLU A 120 -28.51 19.58 9.24
C GLU A 120 -27.93 18.21 8.86
N ILE A 121 -26.67 18.14 8.40
CA ILE A 121 -25.99 16.85 8.16
C ILE A 121 -25.73 16.14 9.49
N ALA A 122 -25.07 16.80 10.46
CA ALA A 122 -24.79 16.21 11.77
C ALA A 122 -26.06 15.68 12.45
N LYS A 123 -27.13 16.48 12.45
CA LYS A 123 -28.43 16.10 13.02
C LYS A 123 -29.02 14.82 12.41
N ARG A 124 -28.90 14.64 11.10
CA ARG A 124 -29.52 13.53 10.35
C ARG A 124 -28.66 12.28 10.35
N HIS A 125 -27.34 12.46 10.32
CA HIS A 125 -26.38 11.40 10.05
C HIS A 125 -25.52 11.00 11.25
N HIS A 126 -25.44 11.73 12.37
CA HIS A 126 -24.51 11.36 13.47
C HIS A 126 -25.19 10.61 14.61
N PHE A 127 -26.47 10.92 14.86
CA PHE A 127 -27.21 10.39 16.02
C PHE A 127 -28.36 9.47 15.61
N ASN A 128 -28.27 8.93 14.40
CA ASN A 128 -29.26 8.05 13.80
C ASN A 128 -28.53 6.87 13.15
N ASP A 129 -28.79 5.66 13.66
CA ASP A 129 -28.25 4.42 13.10
C ASP A 129 -29.27 3.73 12.17
N THR A 130 -30.29 4.48 11.73
CA THR A 130 -31.29 4.04 10.75
C THR A 130 -31.21 4.91 9.51
N PHE A 131 -31.64 4.39 8.36
CA PHE A 131 -31.68 5.17 7.12
C PHE A 131 -32.93 6.09 7.01
N ALA A 132 -33.74 6.24 8.06
CA ALA A 132 -35.07 6.83 7.94
C ALA A 132 -35.08 8.35 7.64
N ASP A 133 -34.11 9.10 8.17
CA ASP A 133 -34.06 10.58 8.06
C ASP A 133 -32.80 11.10 7.35
N ASP A 134 -32.04 10.20 6.73
CA ASP A 134 -30.77 10.52 6.08
C ASP A 134 -30.96 11.53 4.95
N ALA A 135 -29.97 12.40 4.79
CA ALA A 135 -29.94 13.37 3.69
C ALA A 135 -29.40 12.75 2.39
N ILE A 136 -28.58 11.70 2.50
CA ILE A 136 -27.86 11.06 1.40
C ILE A 136 -27.89 9.56 1.62
N TYR A 137 -28.16 8.80 0.56
CA TYR A 137 -28.17 7.35 0.58
C TYR A 137 -27.18 6.81 -0.45
N LEU A 138 -26.54 5.69 -0.13
CA LEU A 138 -25.83 4.86 -1.08
C LEU A 138 -26.55 3.52 -1.13
N ILE A 139 -27.06 3.16 -2.30
CA ILE A 139 -27.91 1.98 -2.46
C ILE A 139 -27.48 1.12 -3.64
N ASP A 140 -27.49 -0.19 -3.45
CA ASP A 140 -27.22 -1.14 -4.52
C ASP A 140 -28.38 -1.16 -5.53
N VAL A 141 -28.07 -0.82 -6.78
CA VAL A 141 -29.02 -0.82 -7.90
C VAL A 141 -28.58 -1.76 -9.02
N THR A 142 -27.69 -2.71 -8.71
CA THR A 142 -27.35 -3.79 -9.64
C THR A 142 -28.63 -4.48 -10.07
N ASP A 143 -28.76 -4.82 -11.36
CA ASP A 143 -30.00 -5.40 -11.91
C ASP A 143 -30.51 -6.53 -10.99
N PRO A 144 -31.77 -6.48 -10.52
CA PRO A 144 -32.30 -7.46 -9.57
C PRO A 144 -32.33 -8.89 -10.14
N SER A 145 -32.23 -9.06 -11.46
CA SER A 145 -32.05 -10.38 -12.08
C SER A 145 -30.62 -10.93 -11.96
N ASP A 146 -29.65 -10.05 -11.72
CA ASP A 146 -28.22 -10.36 -11.61
C ASP A 146 -27.70 -10.30 -10.15
N SER A 147 -28.47 -9.75 -9.19
CA SER A 147 -28.01 -9.58 -7.80
C SER A 147 -29.08 -9.77 -6.74
N GLU A 148 -28.79 -10.63 -5.75
CA GLU A 148 -29.67 -10.83 -4.58
C GLU A 148 -29.61 -9.69 -3.54
N HIS A 149 -28.63 -8.80 -3.65
CA HIS A 149 -28.45 -7.68 -2.72
C HIS A 149 -29.03 -6.36 -3.26
N PHE A 150 -29.76 -6.39 -4.37
CA PHE A 150 -30.48 -5.23 -4.88
C PHE A 150 -31.30 -4.55 -3.76
N GLY A 151 -31.22 -3.21 -3.68
CA GLY A 151 -31.88 -2.44 -2.63
C GLY A 151 -31.15 -2.39 -1.28
N THR A 152 -29.96 -3.02 -1.15
CA THR A 152 -29.16 -2.93 0.08
C THR A 152 -28.59 -1.54 0.26
N LEU A 153 -28.81 -0.94 1.44
CA LEU A 153 -28.27 0.36 1.83
C LEU A 153 -26.89 0.22 2.46
N VAL A 154 -26.00 1.14 2.13
CA VAL A 154 -24.63 1.21 2.67
C VAL A 154 -24.53 2.39 3.65
N PRO A 155 -24.12 2.17 4.91
CA PRO A 155 -23.95 3.27 5.85
C PRO A 155 -22.73 4.13 5.49
N LEU A 156 -22.89 5.44 5.68
CA LEU A 156 -21.93 6.47 5.27
C LEU A 156 -21.30 7.17 6.47
N ASP A 157 -20.02 7.52 6.36
CA ASP A 157 -19.34 8.43 7.26
C ASP A 157 -19.37 9.85 6.68
N LEU A 158 -20.04 10.74 7.40
CA LEU A 158 -20.17 12.17 7.11
C LEU A 158 -19.67 13.00 8.30
N GLY A 159 -18.52 12.62 8.85
CA GLY A 159 -17.89 13.30 9.98
C GLY A 159 -18.12 12.65 11.35
N ARG A 160 -18.37 11.33 11.42
CA ARG A 160 -18.42 10.55 12.67
C ARG A 160 -17.02 10.18 13.19
N GLY A 161 -15.94 10.61 12.52
CA GLY A 161 -14.57 10.41 12.97
C GLY A 161 -13.95 9.05 12.62
N TYR A 162 -14.60 8.27 11.75
CA TYR A 162 -14.13 6.95 11.34
C TYR A 162 -12.90 6.97 10.43
N TYR A 163 -12.61 8.13 9.83
CA TYR A 163 -11.47 8.37 8.95
C TYR A 163 -10.74 9.65 9.38
N PRO A 164 -10.03 9.65 10.51
CA PRO A 164 -9.35 10.85 10.98
C PRO A 164 -8.24 11.26 10.00
N LEU A 165 -7.98 12.56 9.91
CA LEU A 165 -6.88 13.12 9.12
C LEU A 165 -5.77 13.71 10.01
N VAL A 166 -5.74 13.34 11.30
CA VAL A 166 -4.66 13.77 12.20
C VAL A 166 -3.35 13.18 11.73
N LEU A 167 -2.38 14.07 11.54
CA LEU A 167 -0.98 13.72 11.36
C LEU A 167 -0.26 13.85 12.70
N GLU A 168 0.61 12.90 13.01
CA GLU A 168 1.52 13.01 14.16
C GLU A 168 2.47 14.19 13.95
N ARG A 169 3.06 14.28 12.75
CA ARG A 169 3.95 15.35 12.28
C ARG A 169 3.31 16.12 11.13
N THR A 170 3.23 17.45 11.24
CA THR A 170 2.64 18.35 10.23
C THR A 170 3.68 19.11 9.40
N GLN A 171 4.96 18.79 9.53
CA GLN A 171 6.05 19.41 8.76
C GLN A 171 6.98 18.31 8.28
N TYR A 172 6.78 17.82 7.06
CA TYR A 172 7.51 16.65 6.56
C TYR A 172 8.88 17.04 5.99
N PHE A 173 8.92 18.09 5.17
CA PHE A 173 10.09 18.54 4.41
C PHE A 173 10.57 19.93 4.84
N GLU A 174 11.77 20.34 4.40
CA GLU A 174 12.29 21.66 4.74
C GLU A 174 11.47 22.79 4.12
N GLY A 175 11.32 23.87 4.89
CA GLY A 175 10.57 25.03 4.46
C GLY A 175 9.05 24.82 4.46
N ASP A 176 8.55 23.67 4.92
CA ASP A 176 7.12 23.42 5.10
C ASP A 176 6.50 24.39 6.11
N THR A 177 5.44 25.10 5.70
CA THR A 177 4.60 25.83 6.64
C THR A 177 3.58 24.87 7.26
N GLY A 178 3.25 25.00 8.55
CA GLY A 178 2.41 24.03 9.25
C GLY A 178 1.02 23.80 8.63
N GLY A 179 0.48 24.78 7.89
CA GLY A 179 -0.79 24.66 7.17
C GLY A 179 -0.66 23.89 5.84
N GLU A 180 0.45 24.06 5.13
CA GLU A 180 0.70 23.47 3.80
C GLU A 180 0.77 21.94 3.79
N ASN A 181 0.67 21.26 4.94
CA ASN A 181 0.80 19.80 5.00
C ASN A 181 -0.47 19.03 5.30
N LEU A 182 -1.55 19.72 5.65
CA LEU A 182 -2.81 19.03 5.92
C LEU A 182 -3.50 18.65 4.61
N LEU A 183 -4.30 17.58 4.63
CA LEU A 183 -5.09 17.20 3.47
C LEU A 183 -6.29 18.15 3.25
N LEU A 184 -6.95 18.52 4.35
CA LEU A 184 -7.98 19.56 4.39
C LEU A 184 -7.45 20.76 5.17
N ALA A 185 -7.93 21.95 4.82
CA ALA A 185 -7.66 23.15 5.59
C ALA A 185 -8.22 23.01 7.01
N ASP A 186 -7.47 23.51 7.99
CA ASP A 186 -7.85 23.51 9.41
C ASP A 186 -8.95 24.57 9.63
N HIS A 187 -10.16 24.22 9.20
CA HIS A 187 -11.36 25.02 9.39
C HIS A 187 -12.20 24.42 10.51
N PRO A 188 -12.54 25.19 11.56
CA PRO A 188 -13.39 24.70 12.63
C PRO A 188 -14.80 24.41 12.11
N LEU A 189 -15.33 23.25 12.48
CA LEU A 189 -16.72 22.91 12.19
C LEU A 189 -17.68 23.79 13.03
N PRO A 190 -18.90 24.09 12.52
CA PRO A 190 -19.85 24.95 13.23
C PRO A 190 -20.38 24.31 14.52
N ASP A 191 -20.70 25.12 15.54
CA ASP A 191 -21.37 24.61 16.75
C ASP A 191 -22.83 24.25 16.45
N CYS A 192 -23.13 22.96 16.41
CA CYS A 192 -24.45 22.41 16.13
C CYS A 192 -25.27 22.07 17.40
N GLY A 193 -24.87 22.60 18.56
CA GLY A 193 -25.60 22.51 19.81
C GLY A 193 -25.67 21.08 20.36
N PRO A 194 -26.85 20.44 20.43
CA PRO A 194 -26.98 19.05 20.88
C PRO A 194 -26.44 18.04 19.87
N TYR A 195 -26.33 18.42 18.59
CA TYR A 195 -25.82 17.55 17.52
C TYR A 195 -24.32 17.77 17.34
N ARG A 196 -23.55 17.45 18.38
CA ARG A 196 -22.10 17.71 18.39
C ARG A 196 -21.39 16.84 17.35
N TRP A 197 -20.33 17.38 16.78
CA TRP A 197 -19.38 16.60 16.02
C TRP A 197 -18.69 15.62 16.96
N GLU A 198 -18.71 14.32 16.65
CA GLU A 198 -17.93 13.32 17.39
C GLU A 198 -16.42 13.62 17.27
N TYR A 199 -16.05 14.32 16.20
CA TYR A 199 -14.68 14.73 15.89
C TYR A 199 -14.66 16.19 15.38
N ASP A 200 -13.90 17.07 16.04
CA ASP A 200 -13.94 18.53 15.83
C ASP A 200 -13.15 19.02 14.60
N LYS A 201 -12.24 18.19 14.06
CA LYS A 201 -11.54 18.50 12.82
C LYS A 201 -12.34 18.07 11.61
N ASN A 202 -12.38 18.94 10.64
CA ASN A 202 -13.06 18.70 9.37
C ASN A 202 -12.41 17.55 8.58
N THR A 203 -13.17 16.49 8.34
CA THR A 203 -12.77 15.31 7.54
C THR A 203 -13.65 15.04 6.33
N PHE A 204 -14.76 15.78 6.18
CA PHE A 204 -15.86 15.42 5.27
C PHE A 204 -16.35 16.60 4.41
N TYR A 205 -15.82 17.82 4.57
CA TYR A 205 -16.23 18.98 3.77
C TYR A 205 -15.03 19.80 3.31
N GLU A 206 -15.01 20.25 2.07
CA GLU A 206 -14.02 21.20 1.56
C GLU A 206 -14.66 22.58 1.42
N PHE A 207 -14.21 23.53 2.25
CA PHE A 207 -14.78 24.87 2.30
C PHE A 207 -14.45 25.70 1.05
N ASP A 208 -13.27 25.52 0.46
CA ASP A 208 -12.82 26.32 -0.70
C ASP A 208 -13.67 26.08 -1.95
N THR A 209 -14.19 24.87 -2.12
CA THR A 209 -14.98 24.44 -3.29
C THR A 209 -16.42 24.07 -2.96
N ASN A 210 -16.82 24.20 -1.69
CA ASN A 210 -18.09 23.68 -1.17
C ASN A 210 -18.33 22.21 -1.56
N THR A 211 -17.33 21.35 -1.34
CA THR A 211 -17.39 19.95 -1.73
C THR A 211 -17.63 19.05 -0.53
N LEU A 212 -18.69 18.25 -0.58
CA LEU A 212 -18.91 17.19 0.38
C LEU A 212 -18.05 15.97 0.02
N LEU A 213 -17.34 15.43 1.00
CA LEU A 213 -16.54 14.21 0.91
C LEU A 213 -17.23 13.13 1.76
N ILE A 214 -17.74 12.10 1.11
CA ILE A 214 -18.55 11.05 1.71
C ILE A 214 -17.74 9.75 1.65
N LYS A 215 -17.53 9.09 2.78
CA LYS A 215 -16.84 7.80 2.85
C LYS A 215 -17.84 6.70 3.21
N THR A 216 -17.62 5.49 2.71
CA THR A 216 -18.41 4.32 3.11
C THR A 216 -17.91 3.82 4.47
N THR A 217 -18.76 3.26 5.30
CA THR A 217 -18.33 2.65 6.58
C THR A 217 -17.97 1.17 6.45
N ASP A 218 -18.46 0.51 5.39
CA ASP A 218 -18.09 -0.84 5.00
C ASP A 218 -17.56 -0.84 3.56
N ILE A 219 -16.94 -1.95 3.17
CA ILE A 219 -16.45 -2.13 1.81
C ILE A 219 -17.61 -2.50 0.87
N LEU A 220 -17.64 -1.88 -0.31
CA LEU A 220 -18.65 -2.16 -1.32
C LEU A 220 -18.38 -3.50 -2.01
N ARG A 221 -19.43 -4.13 -2.56
CA ARG A 221 -19.29 -5.35 -3.35
C ARG A 221 -18.58 -5.04 -4.66
N GLU A 222 -17.68 -5.91 -5.10
CA GLU A 222 -17.08 -5.86 -6.44
C GLU A 222 -18.11 -6.19 -7.52
N ASN A 223 -17.92 -5.60 -8.71
CA ASN A 223 -18.78 -5.79 -9.88
C ASN A 223 -20.25 -5.42 -9.64
N ALA A 224 -20.50 -4.42 -8.78
CA ALA A 224 -21.85 -3.96 -8.42
C ALA A 224 -22.06 -2.50 -8.85
N THR A 225 -23.29 -2.15 -9.20
CA THR A 225 -23.67 -0.78 -9.53
C THR A 225 -24.41 -0.17 -8.33
N TYR A 226 -23.91 0.96 -7.85
CA TYR A 226 -24.50 1.71 -6.75
C TYR A 226 -25.08 3.02 -7.25
N ALA A 227 -26.21 3.43 -6.67
CA ALA A 227 -26.76 4.76 -6.82
C ALA A 227 -26.46 5.60 -5.57
N VAL A 228 -25.91 6.80 -5.79
CA VAL A 228 -25.89 7.84 -4.76
C VAL A 228 -27.15 8.66 -4.91
N VAL A 229 -27.90 8.82 -3.82
CA VAL A 229 -29.19 9.51 -3.80
C VAL A 229 -29.09 10.68 -2.84
N VAL A 230 -29.03 11.90 -3.39
CA VAL A 230 -29.08 13.15 -2.63
C VAL A 230 -30.54 13.56 -2.53
N THR A 231 -31.06 13.68 -1.31
CA THR A 231 -32.46 14.03 -1.09
C THR A 231 -32.66 15.54 -0.95
N THR A 232 -33.91 15.99 -1.01
CA THR A 232 -34.31 17.36 -0.68
C THR A 232 -34.08 17.74 0.79
N ARG A 233 -33.69 16.77 1.64
CA ARG A 233 -33.31 17.01 3.04
C ARG A 233 -31.91 17.60 3.18
N LEU A 234 -31.04 17.48 2.18
CA LEU A 234 -29.77 18.19 2.16
C LEU A 234 -30.04 19.68 1.91
N ARG A 235 -29.58 20.54 2.82
CA ARG A 235 -29.87 21.98 2.82
C ARG A 235 -28.62 22.83 2.66
N GLY A 236 -28.77 23.99 2.04
CA GLY A 236 -27.79 25.07 2.14
C GLY A 236 -27.95 25.90 3.40
N GLU A 237 -26.98 26.75 3.70
CA GLU A 237 -27.07 27.73 4.81
C GLU A 237 -28.27 28.67 4.70
N ASN A 238 -28.84 28.82 3.50
CA ASN A 238 -30.06 29.59 3.26
C ASN A 238 -31.37 28.84 3.61
N GLY A 239 -31.28 27.60 4.11
CA GLY A 239 -32.40 26.72 4.46
C GLY A 239 -33.12 26.06 3.28
N GLY A 240 -32.73 26.38 2.03
CA GLY A 240 -33.28 25.76 0.83
C GLY A 240 -32.72 24.36 0.58
N SER A 241 -33.51 23.48 -0.04
CA SER A 241 -33.02 22.18 -0.52
C SER A 241 -32.03 22.36 -1.66
N VAL A 242 -31.01 21.52 -1.70
CA VAL A 242 -30.09 21.44 -2.84
C VAL A 242 -30.86 21.13 -4.14
N VAL A 243 -30.30 21.58 -5.26
CA VAL A 243 -30.99 21.56 -6.56
C VAL A 243 -30.18 20.78 -7.60
N SER A 244 -30.88 19.96 -8.40
CA SER A 244 -30.29 19.29 -9.57
C SER A 244 -29.71 20.29 -10.57
N PRO A 245 -28.61 19.93 -11.27
CA PRO A 245 -28.12 20.71 -12.41
C PRO A 245 -29.04 20.56 -13.64
N PHE A 246 -29.99 19.62 -13.61
CA PHE A 246 -30.92 19.35 -14.72
C PHE A 246 -32.39 19.59 -14.31
N PRO A 247 -33.31 19.67 -15.29
CA PRO A 247 -34.75 19.63 -15.02
C PRO A 247 -35.25 18.30 -14.40
N TRP A 248 -34.39 17.29 -14.36
CA TRP A 248 -34.64 15.94 -13.88
C TRP A 248 -33.74 15.61 -12.69
N ILE A 249 -34.05 14.57 -11.93
CA ILE A 249 -33.22 14.15 -10.78
C ILE A 249 -31.90 13.49 -11.19
N ASN A 250 -31.65 13.23 -12.47
CA ASN A 250 -30.44 12.55 -12.95
C ASN A 250 -30.04 12.99 -14.36
N HIS A 251 -28.82 12.66 -14.76
CA HIS A 251 -28.41 12.78 -16.15
C HIS A 251 -29.00 11.63 -17.00
N VAL A 252 -29.58 11.95 -18.16
CA VAL A 252 -30.37 11.02 -18.99
C VAL A 252 -29.62 9.79 -19.48
N ARG A 253 -28.28 9.85 -19.58
CA ARG A 253 -27.43 8.70 -19.95
C ARG A 253 -27.40 7.59 -18.88
N GLN A 254 -27.89 7.86 -17.66
CA GLN A 254 -27.95 6.89 -16.56
C GLN A 254 -29.35 6.31 -16.34
N ASN A 255 -30.35 6.67 -17.15
CA ASN A 255 -31.73 6.18 -16.98
C ASN A 255 -31.84 4.66 -16.91
N THR A 256 -31.08 3.92 -17.72
CA THR A 256 -31.12 2.46 -17.72
C THR A 256 -30.64 1.87 -16.39
N ALA A 257 -29.52 2.38 -15.86
CA ALA A 257 -28.97 1.90 -14.58
C ALA A 257 -29.85 2.30 -13.38
N LEU A 258 -30.60 3.41 -13.50
CA LEU A 258 -31.50 3.91 -12.47
C LEU A 258 -32.96 3.42 -12.63
N ALA A 259 -33.24 2.52 -13.59
CA ALA A 259 -34.60 2.11 -13.92
C ALA A 259 -35.37 1.50 -12.73
N HIS A 260 -34.64 0.86 -11.81
CA HIS A 260 -35.18 0.22 -10.61
C HIS A 260 -34.99 1.04 -9.34
N LEU A 261 -34.58 2.32 -9.43
CA LEU A 261 -34.30 3.12 -8.22
C LEU A 261 -35.52 3.23 -7.29
N GLU A 262 -36.72 3.42 -7.84
CA GLU A 262 -37.96 3.50 -7.02
C GLU A 262 -38.21 2.20 -6.24
N GLU A 263 -37.92 1.05 -6.85
CA GLU A 263 -38.03 -0.27 -6.21
C GLU A 263 -36.95 -0.45 -5.14
N ALA A 264 -35.72 -0.02 -5.41
CA ALA A 264 -34.61 -0.06 -4.46
C ALA A 264 -34.89 0.81 -3.22
N LEU A 265 -35.50 1.99 -3.41
CA LEU A 265 -35.87 2.89 -2.32
C LEU A 265 -37.03 2.37 -1.46
N ALA A 266 -37.70 1.28 -1.85
CA ALA A 266 -38.79 0.71 -1.07
C ALA A 266 -38.34 0.37 0.36
N GLY A 267 -39.02 0.93 1.36
CA GLY A 267 -38.71 0.71 2.78
C GLY A 267 -37.83 1.77 3.44
N THR A 268 -37.23 2.69 2.66
CA THR A 268 -36.53 3.87 3.21
C THR A 268 -37.48 4.96 3.70
N GLY A 269 -38.72 4.98 3.17
CA GLY A 269 -39.70 6.04 3.43
C GLY A 269 -39.51 7.29 2.59
N ILE A 270 -38.63 7.27 1.58
CA ILE A 270 -38.50 8.31 0.55
C ILE A 270 -38.96 7.79 -0.82
N ASP A 271 -39.59 8.66 -1.62
CA ASP A 271 -39.93 8.38 -3.02
C ASP A 271 -39.14 9.28 -4.00
N LEU A 272 -39.34 9.11 -5.31
CA LEU A 272 -38.59 9.87 -6.31
C LEU A 272 -38.80 11.40 -6.22
N ASN A 273 -39.91 11.88 -5.62
CA ASN A 273 -40.15 13.31 -5.38
C ASN A 273 -39.34 13.86 -4.21
N ASP A 274 -38.80 12.98 -3.35
CA ASP A 274 -37.90 13.37 -2.26
C ASP A 274 -36.43 13.44 -2.73
N VAL A 275 -36.12 12.93 -3.93
CA VAL A 275 -34.77 12.92 -4.51
C VAL A 275 -34.46 14.25 -5.17
N ALA A 276 -33.45 14.98 -4.69
CA ALA A 276 -32.96 16.20 -5.33
C ALA A 276 -32.06 15.88 -6.52
N PHE A 277 -31.16 14.90 -6.38
CA PHE A 277 -30.29 14.43 -7.46
C PHE A 277 -29.79 13.01 -7.20
N THR A 278 -29.54 12.24 -8.25
CA THR A 278 -28.98 10.89 -8.17
C THR A 278 -28.14 10.54 -9.39
N TRP A 279 -27.11 9.74 -9.17
CA TRP A 279 -26.23 9.18 -10.20
C TRP A 279 -25.76 7.79 -9.80
N THR A 280 -25.22 7.04 -10.76
CA THR A 280 -24.64 5.71 -10.53
C THR A 280 -23.14 5.69 -10.68
N PHE A 281 -22.50 4.75 -10.00
CA PHE A 281 -21.15 4.30 -10.30
C PHE A 281 -21.05 2.77 -10.14
N THR A 282 -20.16 2.15 -10.91
CA THR A 282 -19.93 0.70 -10.89
C THR A 282 -18.56 0.38 -10.29
N THR A 283 -18.52 -0.53 -9.31
CA THR A 283 -17.28 -0.98 -8.68
C THR A 283 -16.51 -1.97 -9.56
N GLN A 284 -15.19 -1.92 -9.49
CA GLN A 284 -14.29 -2.79 -10.25
C GLN A 284 -14.24 -4.24 -9.72
N ASP A 285 -13.59 -5.12 -10.50
CA ASP A 285 -13.15 -6.46 -10.09
C ASP A 285 -11.75 -6.37 -9.44
N ALA A 286 -11.64 -5.87 -8.21
CA ALA A 286 -10.36 -5.51 -7.61
C ALA A 286 -9.48 -6.74 -7.27
N THR A 287 -10.09 -7.80 -6.73
CA THR A 287 -9.39 -9.00 -6.25
C THR A 287 -9.31 -10.13 -7.28
N GLY A 288 -10.14 -10.07 -8.33
CA GLY A 288 -10.36 -11.18 -9.27
C GLY A 288 -9.09 -11.68 -9.97
N GLU A 289 -8.22 -10.77 -10.40
CA GLU A 289 -6.96 -11.12 -11.07
C GLU A 289 -6.04 -11.96 -10.18
N LEU A 290 -5.81 -11.55 -8.92
CA LEU A 290 -4.94 -12.31 -8.01
C LEU A 290 -5.55 -13.69 -7.68
N LEU A 291 -6.86 -13.75 -7.48
CA LEU A 291 -7.58 -15.01 -7.24
C LEU A 291 -7.46 -15.96 -8.44
N ASP A 292 -7.51 -15.44 -9.67
CA ASP A 292 -7.34 -16.26 -10.87
C ASP A 292 -5.90 -16.70 -11.09
N ILE A 293 -4.89 -15.89 -10.73
CA ILE A 293 -3.48 -16.31 -10.72
C ILE A 293 -3.30 -17.47 -9.73
N ARG A 294 -3.85 -17.36 -8.51
CA ARG A 294 -3.81 -18.45 -7.52
C ARG A 294 -4.48 -19.73 -8.04
N ARG A 295 -5.60 -19.62 -8.74
CA ARG A 295 -6.23 -20.79 -9.38
C ARG A 295 -5.35 -21.36 -10.50
N GLY A 296 -4.71 -20.49 -11.27
CA GLY A 296 -3.78 -20.83 -12.34
C GLY A 296 -2.59 -21.64 -11.85
N LEU A 297 -2.00 -21.28 -10.71
CA LEU A 297 -0.93 -22.05 -10.05
C LEU A 297 -1.33 -23.50 -9.75
N TYR A 298 -2.63 -23.81 -9.66
CA TYR A 298 -3.15 -25.16 -9.43
C TYR A 298 -3.81 -25.78 -10.68
N GLY A 299 -3.63 -25.16 -11.85
CA GLY A 299 -4.07 -25.70 -13.14
C GLY A 299 -5.54 -25.40 -13.46
N HIS A 300 -6.08 -24.32 -12.91
CA HIS A 300 -7.49 -23.95 -13.04
C HIS A 300 -7.67 -22.50 -13.50
N GLY A 301 -8.86 -22.20 -14.03
CA GLY A 301 -9.20 -20.85 -14.46
C GLY A 301 -8.46 -20.40 -15.73
N PRO A 302 -8.46 -19.09 -16.02
CA PRO A 302 -7.89 -18.55 -17.26
C PRO A 302 -6.37 -18.70 -17.37
N PHE A 303 -5.68 -18.77 -16.23
CA PHE A 303 -4.21 -18.87 -16.17
C PHE A 303 -3.73 -20.29 -15.81
N ALA A 304 -4.50 -21.33 -16.17
CA ALA A 304 -4.18 -22.72 -15.86
C ALA A 304 -2.79 -23.19 -16.35
N GLU A 305 -2.23 -22.54 -17.38
CA GLU A 305 -0.89 -22.84 -17.88
C GLU A 305 0.23 -22.56 -16.86
N LEU A 306 -0.01 -21.72 -15.84
CA LEU A 306 0.97 -21.43 -14.78
C LEU A 306 1.40 -22.70 -14.05
N ALA A 307 0.50 -23.66 -13.84
CA ALA A 307 0.82 -24.92 -13.17
C ALA A 307 1.80 -25.79 -13.95
N GLU A 308 1.77 -25.72 -15.29
CA GLU A 308 2.68 -26.45 -16.19
C GLU A 308 4.01 -25.72 -16.35
N ARG A 309 3.98 -24.39 -16.45
CA ARG A 309 5.17 -23.53 -16.59
C ARG A 309 6.02 -23.48 -15.32
N PHE A 310 5.36 -23.50 -14.16
CA PHE A 310 6.00 -23.44 -12.84
C PHE A 310 5.60 -24.69 -12.04
N PRO A 311 6.14 -25.88 -12.36
CA PRO A 311 5.78 -27.10 -11.66
C PRO A 311 6.35 -27.11 -10.24
N VAL A 312 5.67 -27.79 -9.31
CA VAL A 312 6.08 -27.84 -7.90
C VAL A 312 7.38 -28.61 -7.66
N ASP A 313 7.81 -29.42 -8.63
CA ASP A 313 9.03 -30.22 -8.53
C ASP A 313 10.31 -29.43 -8.90
N ASP A 314 10.16 -28.13 -9.22
CA ASP A 314 11.23 -27.22 -9.60
C ASP A 314 11.69 -26.39 -8.40
N TYR A 315 12.38 -27.08 -7.49
CA TYR A 315 12.89 -26.52 -6.24
C TYR A 315 14.28 -27.07 -5.92
N GLU A 316 14.96 -26.39 -5.01
CA GLU A 316 16.24 -26.80 -4.44
C GLU A 316 16.17 -26.71 -2.92
N ILE A 317 16.60 -27.77 -2.22
CA ILE A 317 16.97 -27.71 -0.81
C ILE A 317 18.50 -27.59 -0.76
N VAL A 318 18.98 -26.62 -0.02
CA VAL A 318 20.38 -26.15 -0.09
C VAL A 318 21.20 -26.66 1.08
N GLU A 319 22.47 -26.96 0.84
CA GLU A 319 23.41 -27.30 1.92
C GLU A 319 23.73 -26.06 2.75
N LEU A 320 23.59 -26.15 4.07
CA LEU A 320 23.81 -25.04 5.00
C LEU A 320 25.13 -25.16 5.77
N ARG A 321 25.77 -26.33 5.74
CA ARG A 321 27.00 -26.65 6.47
C ARG A 321 28.21 -26.58 5.53
N ASP A 322 29.29 -25.95 6.00
CA ASP A 322 30.54 -25.87 5.24
C ASP A 322 31.12 -27.28 4.99
N ASP A 323 31.85 -27.48 3.89
CA ASP A 323 32.41 -28.79 3.50
C ASP A 323 33.34 -29.39 4.59
N ASP A 324 33.99 -28.52 5.36
CA ASP A 324 34.90 -28.90 6.45
C ASP A 324 34.21 -29.02 7.81
N ALA A 325 32.88 -28.85 7.86
CA ALA A 325 32.08 -29.10 9.05
C ALA A 325 32.07 -30.59 9.39
N VAL A 326 32.26 -30.91 10.66
CA VAL A 326 31.98 -32.27 11.18
C VAL A 326 30.48 -32.33 11.46
N VAL A 327 29.74 -33.01 10.59
CA VAL A 327 28.29 -33.12 10.67
C VAL A 327 27.92 -34.53 11.16
N PRO A 328 27.32 -34.66 12.35
CA PRO A 328 26.74 -35.93 12.79
C PRO A 328 25.76 -36.46 11.75
N ASP A 329 25.81 -37.76 11.46
CA ASP A 329 24.90 -38.45 10.52
C ASP A 329 24.94 -37.97 9.06
N GLY A 330 25.87 -37.06 8.71
CA GLY A 330 26.10 -36.65 7.32
C GLY A 330 25.10 -35.66 6.74
N ASN A 331 24.22 -35.06 7.55
CA ASN A 331 23.17 -34.17 7.05
C ASN A 331 23.60 -32.70 6.91
N TYR A 332 24.09 -32.33 5.71
CA TYR A 332 24.61 -30.98 5.42
C TYR A 332 23.53 -29.93 5.16
N TYR A 333 22.27 -30.33 5.05
CA TYR A 333 21.15 -29.46 4.66
C TYR A 333 20.43 -28.80 5.84
N ILE A 334 20.70 -29.25 7.06
CA ILE A 334 20.12 -28.68 8.28
C ILE A 334 21.18 -28.01 9.15
N VAL A 335 20.77 -26.99 9.91
CA VAL A 335 21.61 -26.37 10.95
C VAL A 335 20.96 -26.57 12.31
N PRO A 336 21.59 -27.30 13.24
CA PRO A 336 21.09 -27.43 14.61
C PRO A 336 21.01 -26.08 15.32
N ARG A 337 19.99 -25.89 16.15
CA ARG A 337 19.75 -24.63 16.86
C ARG A 337 20.95 -24.12 17.66
N GLU A 338 21.76 -24.98 18.28
CA GLU A 338 22.92 -24.56 19.08
C GLU A 338 23.94 -23.82 18.21
N VAL A 339 24.16 -24.31 16.99
CA VAL A 339 25.08 -23.70 16.04
C VAL A 339 24.57 -22.31 15.61
N VAL A 340 23.28 -22.20 15.33
CA VAL A 340 22.65 -20.92 14.93
C VAL A 340 22.75 -19.91 16.06
N VAL A 341 22.28 -20.29 17.26
CA VAL A 341 22.27 -19.42 18.43
C VAL A 341 23.68 -18.96 18.76
N ASP A 342 24.67 -19.85 18.82
CA ASP A 342 26.03 -19.47 19.18
C ASP A 342 26.72 -18.62 18.11
N THR A 343 26.42 -18.85 16.83
CA THR A 343 27.01 -18.08 15.73
C THR A 343 26.38 -16.69 15.60
N LEU A 344 25.06 -16.59 15.78
CA LEU A 344 24.32 -15.34 15.59
C LEU A 344 24.26 -14.47 16.84
N ARG A 345 24.47 -15.02 18.06
CA ARG A 345 24.43 -14.29 19.34
C ARG A 345 25.11 -12.91 19.31
N PRO A 346 26.31 -12.73 18.71
CA PRO A 346 26.96 -11.41 18.66
C PRO A 346 26.22 -10.37 17.80
N PHE A 347 25.38 -10.82 16.88
CA PHE A 347 24.70 -10.00 15.88
C PHE A 347 23.20 -9.83 16.17
N VAL A 348 22.60 -10.60 17.08
CA VAL A 348 21.14 -10.54 17.37
C VAL A 348 20.68 -9.11 17.68
N ALA A 349 21.44 -8.37 18.50
CA ALA A 349 21.12 -6.98 18.81
C ALA A 349 21.23 -6.04 17.59
N GLN A 350 22.13 -6.32 16.64
CA GLN A 350 22.23 -5.53 15.40
C GLN A 350 21.14 -5.92 14.39
N ILE A 351 20.74 -7.19 14.36
CA ILE A 351 19.71 -7.74 13.47
C ILE A 351 18.31 -7.29 13.90
N LEU A 352 18.06 -7.22 15.21
CA LEU A 352 16.72 -6.96 15.78
C LEU A 352 16.58 -5.60 16.48
N GLY A 353 17.66 -4.82 16.61
CA GLY A 353 17.67 -3.49 17.21
C GLY A 353 18.50 -3.38 18.51
N ASN A 354 19.36 -2.35 18.59
CA ASN A 354 20.49 -2.22 19.52
C ASN A 354 20.15 -1.99 21.02
N SER A 355 18.89 -2.11 21.46
CA SER A 355 18.42 -1.57 22.75
C SER A 355 18.04 -2.59 23.83
N VAL A 356 18.13 -3.92 23.59
CA VAL A 356 17.62 -4.94 24.53
C VAL A 356 18.58 -6.13 24.69
N ASP A 357 18.53 -6.78 25.85
CA ASP A 357 19.19 -8.07 26.11
C ASP A 357 18.63 -9.15 25.17
N PRO A 358 19.44 -9.83 24.35
CA PRO A 358 18.96 -10.88 23.45
C PRO A 358 18.62 -12.20 24.17
N GLU A 359 19.05 -12.41 25.42
CA GLU A 359 18.88 -13.71 26.10
C GLU A 359 17.43 -14.17 26.27
N PRO A 360 16.45 -13.31 26.63
CA PRO A 360 15.05 -13.70 26.67
C PRO A 360 14.55 -14.27 25.34
N LEU A 361 14.88 -13.64 24.21
CA LEU A 361 14.58 -14.17 22.88
C LEU A 361 15.31 -15.49 22.63
N LEU A 362 16.62 -15.54 22.84
CA LEU A 362 17.42 -16.74 22.61
C LEU A 362 16.95 -17.93 23.45
N SER A 363 16.38 -17.70 24.63
CA SER A 363 15.81 -18.75 25.46
C SER A 363 14.62 -19.46 24.80
N THR A 364 13.86 -18.76 23.95
CA THR A 364 12.73 -19.35 23.20
C THR A 364 13.21 -20.36 22.16
N TYR A 365 14.47 -20.28 21.71
CA TYR A 365 15.04 -21.22 20.74
C TYR A 365 15.28 -22.61 21.32
N GLN A 366 15.09 -22.82 22.63
CA GLN A 366 15.11 -24.17 23.18
C GLN A 366 14.05 -25.10 22.61
N TYR A 367 13.02 -24.56 21.95
CA TYR A 367 11.94 -25.32 21.33
C TYR A 367 12.16 -25.59 19.84
N VAL A 368 13.21 -25.04 19.23
CA VAL A 368 13.58 -25.24 17.82
C VAL A 368 14.65 -26.33 17.75
N ASP A 369 14.50 -27.29 16.85
CA ASP A 369 15.47 -28.38 16.66
C ASP A 369 16.56 -27.95 15.68
N TYR A 370 16.14 -27.57 14.47
CA TYR A 370 17.04 -27.18 13.38
C TYR A 370 16.37 -26.21 12.40
N ILE A 371 17.21 -25.62 11.55
CA ILE A 371 16.82 -24.77 10.42
C ILE A 371 17.08 -25.52 9.12
N VAL A 372 16.16 -25.38 8.17
CA VAL A 372 16.30 -25.80 6.77
C VAL A 372 16.02 -24.61 5.86
N ALA A 373 16.60 -24.60 4.66
CA ALA A 373 16.34 -23.56 3.68
C ALA A 373 16.32 -24.12 2.26
N GLY A 374 15.80 -23.34 1.32
CA GLY A 374 15.67 -23.74 -0.06
C GLY A 374 15.22 -22.61 -0.97
N LYS A 375 15.04 -22.94 -2.25
CA LYS A 375 14.55 -22.04 -3.30
C LYS A 375 13.51 -22.78 -4.12
N VAL A 376 12.52 -22.05 -4.63
CA VAL A 376 11.50 -22.59 -5.54
C VAL A 376 11.34 -21.68 -6.75
N ARG A 377 11.21 -22.25 -7.94
CA ARG A 377 10.93 -21.46 -9.15
C ARG A 377 9.46 -21.02 -9.17
N GLY A 378 9.22 -19.74 -9.39
CA GLY A 378 7.89 -19.15 -9.42
C GLY A 378 7.71 -18.16 -10.59
N PRO A 379 6.46 -17.77 -10.89
CA PRO A 379 6.17 -16.72 -11.86
C PRO A 379 6.64 -15.35 -11.37
N ASN A 380 7.24 -14.58 -12.26
CA ASN A 380 7.49 -13.15 -12.09
C ASN A 380 6.63 -12.35 -13.08
N PHE A 381 5.66 -11.59 -12.60
CA PHE A 381 4.82 -10.70 -13.41
C PHE A 381 5.40 -9.28 -13.51
N LEU A 382 6.46 -8.99 -12.77
CA LEU A 382 7.24 -7.75 -12.78
C LEU A 382 8.58 -7.99 -13.50
N ILE A 383 8.49 -8.46 -14.74
CA ILE A 383 9.68 -8.59 -15.60
C ILE A 383 9.95 -7.25 -16.27
N ASP A 384 11.23 -6.94 -16.48
CA ASP A 384 11.63 -5.84 -17.36
C ASP A 384 11.03 -6.04 -18.76
N ARG A 385 10.22 -5.08 -19.18
CA ARG A 385 9.50 -5.11 -20.46
C ARG A 385 10.15 -4.25 -21.53
N ASP A 386 10.84 -3.19 -21.14
CA ASP A 386 11.36 -2.19 -22.06
C ASP A 386 12.86 -2.38 -22.33
N GLY A 387 13.52 -3.21 -21.53
CA GLY A 387 14.94 -3.54 -21.65
C GLY A 387 15.86 -2.48 -21.07
N ILE A 388 15.34 -1.53 -20.27
CA ILE A 388 16.14 -0.50 -19.59
C ILE A 388 16.85 -1.10 -18.38
N ALA A 389 16.19 -2.03 -17.70
CA ALA A 389 16.80 -2.83 -16.67
C ALA A 389 17.94 -3.68 -17.30
N LYS A 390 19.03 -3.88 -16.55
CA LYS A 390 20.20 -4.67 -17.00
C LYS A 390 20.21 -5.99 -16.24
N ASP A 391 20.54 -7.08 -16.93
CA ASP A 391 20.80 -8.36 -16.28
C ASP A 391 21.67 -8.15 -15.03
N PRO A 392 21.34 -8.78 -13.88
CA PRO A 392 22.15 -8.70 -12.68
C PRO A 392 23.63 -8.99 -13.00
N VAL A 393 24.48 -7.96 -12.88
CA VAL A 393 25.91 -8.10 -13.19
C VAL A 393 26.60 -8.65 -11.95
N GLY A 394 27.18 -9.85 -12.06
CA GLY A 394 28.08 -10.36 -11.05
C GLY A 394 29.38 -9.55 -11.03
N CYS A 395 29.91 -9.27 -9.84
CA CYS A 395 31.19 -8.55 -9.70
C CYS A 395 32.31 -9.19 -10.55
N ASP A 396 33.02 -8.35 -11.31
CA ASP A 396 34.17 -8.75 -12.12
C ASP A 396 35.36 -9.17 -11.24
N GLY A 397 35.37 -10.43 -10.79
CA GLY A 397 36.49 -11.01 -10.05
C GLY A 397 36.09 -12.31 -9.33
N GLU A 398 36.83 -13.39 -9.60
CA GLU A 398 36.83 -14.73 -8.96
C GLU A 398 35.67 -15.04 -7.97
N PRO A 399 34.85 -16.08 -8.21
CA PRO A 399 33.54 -16.31 -7.59
C PRO A 399 33.54 -16.75 -6.11
N ALA A 400 34.43 -16.24 -5.24
CA ALA A 400 34.55 -16.77 -3.88
C ALA A 400 34.91 -15.79 -2.75
N THR A 401 35.21 -14.50 -3.00
CA THR A 401 35.70 -13.64 -1.91
C THR A 401 34.77 -12.52 -1.42
N ASP A 402 33.94 -11.88 -2.26
CA ASP A 402 33.09 -10.74 -1.81
C ASP A 402 31.63 -10.76 -2.29
N ALA A 403 31.11 -11.92 -2.71
CA ALA A 403 29.77 -12.11 -3.29
C ALA A 403 28.56 -11.80 -2.36
N PHE A 404 28.76 -11.24 -1.16
CA PHE A 404 27.67 -11.01 -0.19
C PHE A 404 26.63 -10.00 -0.70
N GLN A 405 27.04 -9.02 -1.51
CA GLN A 405 26.18 -7.93 -2.05
C GLN A 405 26.25 -7.77 -3.57
N CYS A 406 26.99 -8.66 -4.25
CA CYS A 406 27.43 -8.46 -5.64
C CYS A 406 26.42 -8.88 -6.72
N VAL A 407 25.18 -9.18 -6.34
CA VAL A 407 24.07 -9.22 -7.31
C VAL A 407 23.38 -7.88 -7.20
N LEU A 408 23.87 -6.92 -7.98
CA LEU A 408 23.35 -5.55 -8.05
C LEU A 408 22.04 -5.53 -8.86
N GLY A 409 21.18 -6.53 -8.64
CA GLY A 409 20.10 -6.98 -9.51
C GLY A 409 19.29 -5.84 -10.10
N ILE A 410 19.09 -5.88 -11.41
CA ILE A 410 18.24 -4.96 -12.16
C ILE A 410 17.46 -5.78 -13.18
N ASP A 411 17.01 -6.95 -12.74
CA ASP A 411 16.13 -7.85 -13.49
C ASP A 411 14.70 -7.29 -13.66
N GLY A 412 14.43 -6.16 -13.00
CA GLY A 412 13.39 -5.16 -13.24
C GLY A 412 13.79 -3.83 -12.59
N ASP A 413 13.27 -2.71 -13.06
CA ASP A 413 13.41 -1.38 -12.48
C ASP A 413 12.19 -0.98 -11.63
N GLU A 414 11.88 0.32 -11.54
CA GLU A 414 10.87 0.87 -10.64
C GLU A 414 9.50 1.12 -11.30
N ASP A 415 9.31 0.68 -12.55
CA ASP A 415 8.13 1.02 -13.37
C ASP A 415 7.25 -0.18 -13.76
N GLU A 416 7.69 -1.40 -13.44
CA GLU A 416 7.04 -2.64 -13.87
C GLU A 416 5.68 -2.82 -13.23
N ILE A 417 4.74 -3.34 -14.02
CA ILE A 417 3.37 -3.61 -13.61
C ILE A 417 2.88 -4.91 -14.23
N PHE A 418 1.81 -5.46 -13.66
CA PHE A 418 1.14 -6.62 -14.23
C PHE A 418 0.48 -6.25 -15.56
N ASP A 419 0.71 -7.09 -16.57
CA ASP A 419 0.01 -7.01 -17.86
C ASP A 419 -0.67 -8.33 -18.15
N ILE A 420 -1.94 -8.39 -17.75
CA ILE A 420 -2.76 -9.60 -17.76
C ILE A 420 -4.19 -9.29 -18.24
N ASP A 421 -4.81 -10.26 -18.90
CA ASP A 421 -6.24 -10.27 -19.23
C ASP A 421 -6.85 -11.61 -18.84
N ALA A 422 -7.55 -11.64 -17.71
CA ALA A 422 -8.20 -12.84 -17.18
C ALA A 422 -9.33 -13.39 -18.07
N ARG A 423 -9.85 -12.62 -19.04
CA ARG A 423 -10.89 -13.08 -19.96
C ARG A 423 -10.30 -13.83 -21.16
N THR A 424 -9.14 -13.40 -21.65
CA THR A 424 -8.44 -14.07 -22.76
C THR A 424 -7.46 -15.14 -22.27
N GLY A 425 -7.00 -15.03 -21.02
CA GLY A 425 -5.90 -15.83 -20.47
C GLY A 425 -4.52 -15.31 -20.90
N GLU A 426 -4.44 -14.15 -21.55
CA GLU A 426 -3.16 -13.52 -21.92
C GLU A 426 -2.47 -12.98 -20.66
N MET A 427 -1.17 -13.23 -20.54
CA MET A 427 -0.33 -12.71 -19.46
C MET A 427 1.12 -12.57 -19.90
N VAL A 428 1.75 -11.47 -19.47
CA VAL A 428 3.19 -11.28 -19.54
C VAL A 428 3.80 -11.74 -18.21
N VAL A 429 4.61 -12.79 -18.27
CA VAL A 429 5.17 -13.42 -17.06
C VAL A 429 6.47 -14.16 -17.39
N GLY A 430 7.51 -13.92 -16.60
CA GLY A 430 8.79 -14.63 -16.64
C GLY A 430 8.99 -15.52 -15.41
N GLU A 431 10.23 -15.90 -15.16
CA GLU A 431 10.61 -16.83 -14.08
C GLU A 431 11.46 -16.12 -13.04
N GLN A 432 11.34 -16.53 -11.78
CA GLN A 432 12.20 -16.09 -10.68
C GLN A 432 12.42 -17.22 -9.67
N GLU A 433 13.42 -17.07 -8.81
CA GLU A 433 13.64 -17.94 -7.65
C GLU A 433 13.17 -17.27 -6.36
N VAL A 434 12.30 -17.95 -5.62
CA VAL A 434 11.84 -17.51 -4.31
C VAL A 434 12.58 -18.29 -3.23
N GLY A 435 13.49 -17.61 -2.54
CA GLY A 435 14.24 -18.18 -1.41
C GLY A 435 13.39 -18.23 -0.14
N PHE A 436 13.38 -19.38 0.53
CA PHE A 436 12.70 -19.60 1.79
C PHE A 436 13.62 -20.26 2.82
N TRP A 437 13.28 -20.08 4.10
CA TRP A 437 13.87 -20.84 5.19
C TRP A 437 12.81 -21.15 6.24
N CYS A 438 13.02 -22.23 6.99
CA CYS A 438 12.07 -22.74 7.96
C CYS A 438 12.77 -23.17 9.25
N PHE A 439 12.14 -22.88 10.37
CA PHE A 439 12.54 -23.24 11.73
C PHE A 439 11.67 -24.39 12.20
N ILE A 440 12.28 -25.54 12.48
CA ILE A 440 11.55 -26.76 12.79
C ILE A 440 11.48 -26.95 14.31
N PRO A 441 10.29 -27.19 14.90
CA PRO A 441 10.18 -27.46 16.32
C PRO A 441 10.83 -28.79 16.72
N ASN A 442 11.16 -28.93 18.00
CA ASN A 442 11.62 -30.19 18.58
C ASN A 442 10.58 -31.30 18.43
N GLU A 443 11.06 -32.54 18.26
CA GLU A 443 10.20 -33.73 18.11
C GLU A 443 9.24 -33.96 19.29
N ASP A 444 9.60 -33.54 20.52
CA ASP A 444 8.70 -33.63 21.69
C ASP A 444 7.46 -32.73 21.58
N ARG A 445 7.47 -31.76 20.66
CA ARG A 445 6.34 -30.90 20.33
C ARG A 445 5.43 -31.48 19.26
N ARG A 446 5.84 -32.58 18.61
CA ARG A 446 5.07 -33.18 17.52
C ARG A 446 3.81 -33.86 18.07
N LYS A 447 2.68 -33.63 17.38
CA LYS A 447 1.39 -34.26 17.71
C LYS A 447 1.24 -35.60 16.98
N GLY A 448 1.78 -36.66 17.57
CA GLY A 448 1.71 -38.02 17.00
C GLY A 448 2.54 -38.14 15.72
N ASP A 449 1.97 -38.79 14.70
CA ASP A 449 2.66 -39.02 13.43
C ASP A 449 2.58 -37.84 12.43
N ALA A 450 1.83 -36.78 12.76
CA ALA A 450 1.59 -35.67 11.85
C ALA A 450 2.83 -34.78 11.64
N PRO A 451 3.03 -34.23 10.43
CA PRO A 451 3.96 -33.12 10.22
C PRO A 451 3.57 -31.89 11.04
N PHE A 452 4.54 -31.05 11.39
CA PHE A 452 4.29 -29.79 12.06
C PHE A 452 3.45 -28.85 11.18
N PRO A 453 2.44 -28.16 11.73
CA PRO A 453 1.77 -27.06 11.05
C PRO A 453 2.75 -25.90 10.83
N VAL A 454 2.45 -25.03 9.87
CA VAL A 454 3.41 -24.00 9.41
C VAL A 454 2.82 -22.61 9.54
N ALA A 455 3.53 -21.71 10.20
CA ALA A 455 3.26 -20.27 10.17
C ALA A 455 4.22 -19.56 9.21
N PHE A 456 3.67 -18.91 8.19
CA PHE A 456 4.39 -17.98 7.33
C PHE A 456 4.55 -16.64 8.02
N TYR A 457 5.79 -16.19 8.17
CA TYR A 457 6.13 -14.87 8.68
C TYR A 457 6.50 -13.93 7.53
N GLY A 458 5.77 -12.82 7.41
CA GLY A 458 6.13 -11.68 6.56
C GLY A 458 6.91 -10.63 7.36
N HIS A 459 8.02 -10.16 6.80
CA HIS A 459 8.90 -9.17 7.43
C HIS A 459 8.40 -7.72 7.25
N GLY A 460 8.96 -6.79 8.03
CA GLY A 460 8.68 -5.36 7.95
C GLY A 460 9.25 -4.68 6.70
N TYR A 461 8.81 -3.44 6.44
CA TYR A 461 9.32 -2.62 5.33
C TYR A 461 10.84 -2.40 5.45
N THR A 462 11.55 -2.38 4.32
CA THR A 462 13.02 -2.29 4.19
C THR A 462 13.84 -3.43 4.82
N SER A 463 13.18 -4.49 5.27
CA SER A 463 13.80 -5.62 5.98
C SER A 463 13.88 -6.88 5.12
N ALA A 464 14.08 -8.03 5.76
CA ALA A 464 14.28 -9.34 5.14
C ALA A 464 13.69 -10.49 5.97
N ARG A 465 13.63 -11.69 5.38
CA ARG A 465 13.16 -12.94 6.02
C ARG A 465 13.89 -13.30 7.33
N ILE A 466 15.04 -12.67 7.59
CA ILE A 466 15.81 -12.85 8.83
C ILE A 466 15.03 -12.47 10.09
N GLU A 467 14.05 -11.56 9.99
CA GLU A 467 13.18 -11.15 11.10
C GLU A 467 12.36 -12.29 11.71
N ALA A 468 12.13 -13.37 10.95
CA ALA A 468 11.47 -14.57 11.49
C ALA A 468 12.19 -15.11 12.73
N LEU A 469 13.48 -14.78 12.90
CA LEU A 469 14.25 -15.11 14.08
C LEU A 469 13.63 -14.55 15.38
N GLY A 470 12.95 -13.41 15.32
CA GLY A 470 12.31 -12.79 16.48
C GLY A 470 11.16 -13.60 17.07
N PHE A 471 10.60 -14.55 16.33
CA PHE A 471 9.33 -15.19 16.71
C PHE A 471 9.30 -16.72 16.57
N ALA A 472 10.21 -17.32 15.79
CA ALA A 472 10.20 -18.75 15.51
C ALA A 472 10.19 -19.62 16.78
N GLY A 473 10.94 -19.23 17.82
CA GLY A 473 10.98 -19.97 19.09
C GLY A 473 9.63 -20.00 19.83
N ASN A 474 8.85 -18.93 19.77
CA ASN A 474 7.52 -18.85 20.41
C ASN A 474 6.49 -19.75 19.69
N HIS A 475 6.54 -19.80 18.36
CA HIS A 475 5.73 -20.73 17.56
C HIS A 475 6.16 -22.18 17.79
N ALA A 476 7.46 -22.44 17.82
CA ALA A 476 8.01 -23.77 18.04
C ALA A 476 7.63 -24.34 19.42
N ARG A 477 7.52 -23.50 20.46
CA ARG A 477 6.97 -23.88 21.76
C ARG A 477 5.58 -24.52 21.65
N HIS A 478 4.77 -24.05 20.72
CA HIS A 478 3.42 -24.54 20.44
C HIS A 478 3.38 -25.66 19.39
N GLY A 479 4.54 -26.15 18.95
CA GLY A 479 4.67 -27.18 17.91
C GLY A 479 4.29 -26.66 16.53
N ILE A 480 4.65 -25.41 16.21
CA ILE A 480 4.40 -24.78 14.91
C ILE A 480 5.75 -24.43 14.27
N ALA A 481 6.00 -24.93 13.07
CA ALA A 481 7.16 -24.54 12.28
C ALA A 481 6.96 -23.12 11.73
N THR A 482 8.01 -22.32 11.68
CA THR A 482 7.95 -20.96 11.10
C THR A 482 8.72 -20.94 9.79
N CYS A 483 8.11 -20.47 8.71
CA CYS A 483 8.79 -20.26 7.43
C CYS A 483 8.69 -18.79 7.01
N ALA A 484 9.69 -18.28 6.30
CA ALA A 484 9.69 -16.90 5.81
C ALA A 484 10.38 -16.77 4.45
N ILE A 485 9.95 -15.77 3.69
CA ILE A 485 10.52 -15.35 2.40
C ILE A 485 10.77 -13.86 2.41
N ASP A 486 11.62 -13.38 1.50
CA ASP A 486 11.73 -11.94 1.23
C ASP A 486 10.58 -11.51 0.32
N ALA A 487 9.94 -10.39 0.64
CA ALA A 487 9.03 -9.72 -0.29
C ALA A 487 9.77 -9.30 -1.58
N TYR A 488 9.03 -9.05 -2.66
CA TYR A 488 9.63 -8.55 -3.89
C TYR A 488 10.36 -7.22 -3.63
N GLY A 489 11.56 -7.04 -4.21
CA GLY A 489 12.39 -5.87 -3.99
C GLY A 489 13.06 -5.78 -2.60
N HIS A 490 12.92 -6.79 -1.74
CA HIS A 490 13.45 -6.79 -0.37
C HIS A 490 14.52 -7.87 -0.15
N GLY A 491 15.16 -7.83 1.01
CA GLY A 491 16.19 -8.79 1.40
C GLY A 491 17.35 -8.12 2.12
N ILE A 492 18.39 -8.90 2.44
CA ILE A 492 19.50 -8.40 3.25
C ILE A 492 20.38 -7.47 2.41
N ALA A 493 20.43 -6.20 2.80
CA ALA A 493 21.46 -5.24 2.37
C ALA A 493 22.27 -4.81 3.60
N LEU A 494 23.57 -5.12 3.62
CA LEU A 494 24.46 -4.72 4.71
C LEU A 494 25.13 -3.39 4.37
N ASP A 495 24.98 -2.38 5.22
CA ASP A 495 25.82 -1.18 5.11
C ASP A 495 27.30 -1.58 5.33
N PRO A 496 28.19 -1.41 4.33
CA PRO A 496 29.60 -1.75 4.45
C PRO A 496 30.33 -1.01 5.58
N ASN A 497 29.82 0.17 5.98
CA ASN A 497 30.41 0.99 7.04
C ASN A 497 29.95 0.55 8.44
N ALA A 498 28.72 0.04 8.56
CA ALA A 498 28.14 -0.38 9.84
C ALA A 498 28.44 -1.85 10.16
N LEU A 499 28.26 -2.75 9.18
CA LEU A 499 28.47 -4.18 9.34
C LEU A 499 29.13 -4.76 8.08
N PRO A 500 30.48 -4.74 7.99
CA PRO A 500 31.19 -5.19 6.81
C PRO A 500 30.79 -6.64 6.43
N PRO A 501 30.41 -6.91 5.18
CA PRO A 501 30.04 -8.26 4.74
C PRO A 501 31.10 -9.32 5.02
N SER A 502 32.38 -8.93 4.96
CA SER A 502 33.53 -9.78 5.29
C SER A 502 33.52 -10.25 6.76
N LEU A 503 33.04 -9.41 7.69
CA LEU A 503 32.90 -9.75 9.11
C LEU A 503 31.78 -10.76 9.33
N VAL A 504 30.62 -10.55 8.70
CA VAL A 504 29.48 -11.49 8.78
C VAL A 504 29.87 -12.85 8.20
N ARG A 505 30.50 -12.86 7.02
CA ARG A 505 31.01 -14.10 6.40
C ARG A 505 32.04 -14.80 7.27
N ALA A 506 32.97 -14.06 7.88
CA ALA A 506 33.96 -14.63 8.79
C ALA A 506 33.31 -15.27 10.03
N ALA A 507 32.27 -14.64 10.59
CA ALA A 507 31.52 -15.18 11.70
C ALA A 507 30.75 -16.46 11.33
N LEU A 508 30.01 -16.45 10.22
CA LEU A 508 29.29 -17.65 9.73
C LEU A 508 30.24 -18.82 9.45
N ARG A 509 31.39 -18.57 8.81
CA ARG A 509 32.44 -19.58 8.60
C ARG A 509 33.05 -20.09 9.91
N SER A 510 33.13 -19.25 10.94
CA SER A 510 33.60 -19.69 12.27
C SER A 510 32.64 -20.69 12.91
N GLY A 511 31.32 -20.52 12.69
CA GLY A 511 30.26 -21.43 13.09
C GLY A 511 30.07 -22.64 12.18
N LYS A 512 30.87 -22.76 11.11
CA LYS A 512 30.75 -23.81 10.09
C LYS A 512 29.41 -23.81 9.34
N ILE A 513 28.84 -22.61 9.19
CA ILE A 513 27.58 -22.35 8.48
C ILE A 513 27.76 -21.28 7.41
N GLY A 514 28.96 -21.19 6.82
CA GLY A 514 29.27 -20.23 5.76
C GLY A 514 28.33 -20.36 4.55
N LYS A 515 27.92 -21.57 4.18
CA LYS A 515 26.94 -21.82 3.10
C LYS A 515 25.53 -21.31 3.36
N LEU A 516 25.12 -21.11 4.63
CA LEU A 516 23.83 -20.46 4.94
C LEU A 516 23.74 -19.08 4.28
N LEU A 517 24.88 -18.42 4.07
CA LEU A 517 24.94 -17.16 3.37
C LEU A 517 24.51 -17.26 1.89
N ASP A 518 24.74 -18.38 1.22
CA ASP A 518 24.38 -18.57 -0.20
C ASP A 518 22.86 -18.73 -0.41
N VAL A 519 22.13 -18.79 0.70
CA VAL A 519 20.66 -18.83 0.76
C VAL A 519 20.11 -17.53 1.28
N LEU A 520 20.74 -16.91 2.27
CA LEU A 520 20.39 -15.58 2.76
C LEU A 520 20.77 -14.46 1.76
N SER A 521 21.68 -14.76 0.84
CA SER A 521 22.11 -13.94 -0.29
C SER A 521 22.25 -14.87 -1.52
N PRO A 522 21.54 -14.65 -2.64
CA PRO A 522 21.17 -13.34 -3.17
C PRO A 522 19.93 -12.72 -2.53
N SER A 523 20.02 -11.41 -2.28
CA SER A 523 18.90 -10.56 -1.92
C SER A 523 17.99 -10.36 -3.14
N ARG A 524 16.70 -10.06 -2.93
CA ARG A 524 15.81 -9.56 -4.00
C ARG A 524 15.81 -8.03 -4.06
N ALA A 525 16.57 -7.38 -3.19
CA ALA A 525 16.85 -5.95 -3.27
C ALA A 525 17.71 -5.65 -4.49
N ARG A 526 17.46 -4.50 -5.10
CA ARG A 526 18.04 -4.04 -6.37
C ARG A 526 18.72 -2.70 -6.14
N ASP A 527 19.78 -2.39 -6.88
CA ASP A 527 20.37 -1.04 -6.85
C ASP A 527 19.55 -0.14 -7.78
N LEU A 528 18.70 0.68 -7.16
CA LEU A 528 17.75 1.55 -7.84
C LEU A 528 18.25 2.99 -7.94
N ASN A 529 19.39 3.35 -7.33
CA ASN A 529 19.92 4.72 -7.32
C ASN A 529 21.32 4.86 -7.98
N ASN A 530 21.94 3.76 -8.42
CA ASN A 530 23.28 3.64 -9.00
C ASN A 530 24.45 3.96 -8.03
N ASP A 531 24.30 3.75 -6.72
CA ASP A 531 25.39 3.93 -5.74
C ASP A 531 26.22 2.66 -5.45
N GLY A 532 25.81 1.53 -6.04
CA GLY A 532 26.47 0.24 -5.91
C GLY A 532 26.07 -0.55 -4.66
N VAL A 533 24.98 -0.17 -4.00
CA VAL A 533 24.39 -0.86 -2.85
C VAL A 533 22.91 -1.18 -3.17
N PRO A 534 22.44 -2.43 -2.94
CA PRO A 534 21.03 -2.75 -3.10
C PRO A 534 20.14 -1.98 -2.12
N ASP A 535 18.96 -1.54 -2.60
CA ASP A 535 17.98 -0.73 -1.88
C ASP A 535 16.76 -1.56 -1.46
N PRO A 536 16.77 -2.25 -0.30
CA PRO A 536 15.66 -3.11 0.11
C PRO A 536 14.38 -2.30 0.31
N GLY A 537 13.37 -2.58 -0.52
CA GLY A 537 12.09 -1.87 -0.51
C GLY A 537 12.14 -0.44 -1.05
N GLY A 538 13.19 -0.05 -1.78
CA GLY A 538 13.35 1.32 -2.30
C GLY A 538 12.20 1.82 -3.18
N ASP A 539 11.53 0.90 -3.89
CA ASP A 539 10.40 1.18 -4.80
C ASP A 539 9.06 0.58 -4.36
N PHE A 540 8.99 -0.07 -3.20
CA PHE A 540 7.75 -0.63 -2.68
C PHE A 540 6.65 0.43 -2.56
N TRP A 541 7.00 1.59 -1.96
CA TRP A 541 6.16 2.78 -1.97
C TRP A 541 6.66 3.74 -3.05
N SER A 542 5.76 4.23 -3.90
CA SER A 542 6.07 5.18 -4.96
C SER A 542 4.82 6.01 -5.30
N ALA A 543 5.02 7.09 -6.07
CA ALA A 543 3.92 7.80 -6.74
C ALA A 543 3.43 7.07 -8.01
N ASP A 544 4.18 6.07 -8.53
CA ASP A 544 3.60 5.08 -9.44
C ASP A 544 2.80 4.05 -8.64
N LEU A 545 1.50 4.32 -8.54
CA LEU A 545 0.58 3.56 -7.72
C LEU A 545 0.29 2.17 -8.29
N PHE A 546 0.46 1.96 -9.59
CA PHE A 546 0.30 0.64 -10.19
C PHE A 546 1.46 -0.27 -9.84
N HIS A 547 2.68 0.29 -9.82
CA HIS A 547 3.87 -0.43 -9.38
C HIS A 547 3.77 -0.83 -7.89
N THR A 548 3.44 0.13 -7.00
CA THR A 548 3.21 -0.18 -5.56
C THR A 548 2.15 -1.26 -5.38
N ARG A 549 1.03 -1.19 -6.11
CA ARG A 549 -0.03 -2.21 -6.09
C ARG A 549 0.52 -3.59 -6.51
N ASP A 550 1.30 -3.65 -7.58
CA ASP A 550 1.71 -4.92 -8.16
C ASP A 550 2.91 -5.55 -7.44
N ILE A 551 3.77 -4.79 -6.77
CA ILE A 551 4.79 -5.32 -5.84
C ILE A 551 4.14 -6.08 -4.68
N VAL A 552 3.08 -5.53 -4.08
CA VAL A 552 2.32 -6.22 -3.02
C VAL A 552 1.77 -7.54 -3.56
N ARG A 553 1.13 -7.50 -4.74
CA ARG A 553 0.52 -8.69 -5.37
C ARG A 553 1.55 -9.74 -5.75
N GLN A 554 2.72 -9.34 -6.27
CA GLN A 554 3.80 -10.25 -6.59
C GLN A 554 4.32 -10.93 -5.32
N SER A 555 4.49 -10.18 -4.23
CA SER A 555 4.89 -10.74 -2.94
C SER A 555 3.88 -11.76 -2.39
N LEU A 556 2.57 -11.56 -2.61
CA LEU A 556 1.53 -12.53 -2.27
C LEU A 556 1.64 -13.81 -3.11
N ILE A 557 1.88 -13.69 -4.41
CA ILE A 557 2.09 -14.83 -5.32
C ILE A 557 3.31 -15.65 -4.88
N ASP A 558 4.38 -14.99 -4.46
CA ASP A 558 5.59 -15.67 -3.97
C ASP A 558 5.31 -16.52 -2.71
N HIS A 559 4.49 -16.01 -1.79
CA HIS A 559 4.01 -16.79 -0.64
C HIS A 559 3.17 -18.00 -1.09
N MET A 560 2.28 -17.83 -2.07
CA MET A 560 1.45 -18.92 -2.61
C MET A 560 2.28 -20.00 -3.28
N VAL A 561 3.38 -19.65 -3.95
CA VAL A 561 4.31 -20.60 -4.59
C VAL A 561 5.01 -21.45 -3.53
N VAL A 562 5.55 -20.84 -2.48
CA VAL A 562 6.19 -21.60 -1.38
C VAL A 562 5.15 -22.46 -0.66
N LEU A 563 3.96 -21.94 -0.38
CA LEU A 563 2.88 -22.72 0.22
C LEU A 563 2.50 -23.93 -0.66
N ARG A 564 2.47 -23.78 -1.98
CA ARG A 564 2.23 -24.88 -2.93
C ARG A 564 3.30 -25.96 -2.82
N LEU A 565 4.58 -25.59 -2.65
CA LEU A 565 5.67 -26.54 -2.36
C LEU A 565 5.44 -27.25 -1.02
N LEU A 566 5.11 -26.51 0.04
CA LEU A 566 4.86 -27.13 1.36
C LEU A 566 3.68 -28.10 1.33
N ARG A 567 2.61 -27.79 0.58
CA ARG A 567 1.47 -28.71 0.39
C ARG A 567 1.85 -29.97 -0.41
N ALA A 568 2.91 -29.91 -1.21
CA ALA A 568 3.41 -31.04 -1.99
C ALA A 568 4.23 -32.06 -1.17
N MET A 569 4.62 -31.74 0.07
CA MET A 569 5.25 -32.63 1.06
C MET A 569 4.23 -33.68 1.58
N ASP A 570 3.75 -34.53 0.69
CA ASP A 570 2.59 -35.42 0.89
C ASP A 570 2.94 -36.79 1.50
N GLY A 571 4.20 -36.98 1.88
CA GLY A 571 4.72 -38.27 2.37
C GLY A 571 4.84 -39.35 1.30
N LYS A 572 4.79 -38.99 0.01
CA LYS A 572 4.95 -39.91 -1.12
C LYS A 572 6.00 -39.45 -2.11
N ARG A 573 6.07 -38.15 -2.39
CA ARG A 573 7.13 -37.57 -3.23
C ARG A 573 8.49 -37.81 -2.59
N LEU A 574 9.49 -38.10 -3.42
CA LEU A 574 10.89 -38.22 -2.99
C LEU A 574 11.57 -36.86 -3.11
N GLY A 575 12.35 -36.51 -2.12
CA GLY A 575 13.19 -35.32 -2.06
C GLY A 575 14.66 -35.64 -2.43
N PRO A 576 15.59 -34.76 -2.01
CA PRO A 576 17.02 -35.03 -2.11
C PRO A 576 17.47 -36.11 -1.10
N ASP A 577 18.70 -36.61 -1.28
CA ASP A 577 19.42 -37.47 -0.32
C ASP A 577 20.03 -36.57 0.77
N MET A 578 19.32 -36.46 1.90
CA MET A 578 19.57 -35.54 3.00
C MET A 578 20.75 -35.98 3.87
N ASN A 579 21.02 -37.29 4.01
CA ASN A 579 22.08 -37.82 4.89
C ASN A 579 23.27 -38.43 4.12
N GLY A 580 23.20 -38.49 2.79
CA GLY A 580 24.26 -38.99 1.92
C GLY A 580 24.40 -40.52 1.90
N ASP A 581 23.38 -41.30 2.27
CA ASP A 581 23.41 -42.76 2.24
C ASP A 581 23.24 -43.36 0.82
N GLY A 582 22.96 -42.51 -0.17
CA GLY A 582 22.72 -42.87 -1.56
C GLY A 582 21.25 -43.15 -1.88
N LYS A 583 20.31 -42.84 -0.98
CA LYS A 583 18.87 -42.95 -1.21
C LYS A 583 18.19 -41.61 -0.92
N PRO A 584 17.23 -41.19 -1.75
CA PRO A 584 16.44 -40.01 -1.46
C PRO A 584 15.44 -40.25 -0.31
N GLU A 585 15.26 -39.23 0.51
CA GLU A 585 14.25 -39.15 1.56
C GLU A 585 12.87 -38.77 0.99
N LEU A 586 11.84 -38.74 1.85
CA LEU A 586 10.56 -38.14 1.49
C LEU A 586 10.72 -36.62 1.35
N LEU A 587 10.01 -36.01 0.42
CA LEU A 587 9.95 -34.55 0.32
C LEU A 587 9.38 -33.98 1.62
N GLY A 588 10.20 -33.22 2.34
CA GLY A 588 9.88 -32.64 3.65
C GLY A 588 10.36 -33.46 4.86
N ASP A 589 11.01 -34.60 4.66
CA ASP A 589 11.75 -35.37 5.69
C ASP A 589 13.21 -34.89 5.70
N PHE A 590 13.45 -33.79 6.41
CA PHE A 590 14.72 -33.07 6.35
C PHE A 590 15.77 -33.63 7.30
N ASN A 591 15.35 -34.24 8.42
CA ASN A 591 16.25 -34.88 9.37
C ASN A 591 16.59 -36.34 8.98
N ALA A 592 15.98 -36.86 7.91
CA ALA A 592 16.15 -38.20 7.38
C ALA A 592 15.76 -39.33 8.35
N ASP A 593 14.72 -39.11 9.15
CA ASP A 593 14.20 -40.10 10.10
C ASP A 593 13.10 -41.02 9.50
N GLY A 594 12.71 -40.75 8.25
CA GLY A 594 11.68 -41.49 7.53
C GLY A 594 10.28 -40.87 7.65
N ARG A 595 10.15 -39.66 8.22
CA ARG A 595 8.88 -38.96 8.43
C ARG A 595 8.96 -37.53 7.93
N VAL A 596 7.87 -37.06 7.32
CA VAL A 596 7.78 -35.66 6.90
C VAL A 596 7.72 -34.74 8.12
N ASP A 597 8.61 -33.75 8.16
CA ASP A 597 8.75 -32.80 9.25
C ASP A 597 7.68 -31.73 9.25
N LEU A 598 7.41 -31.10 8.11
CA LEU A 598 6.41 -30.05 7.97
C LEU A 598 5.65 -30.14 6.64
N GLY A 599 4.52 -29.46 6.56
CA GLY A 599 3.72 -29.38 5.33
C GLY A 599 2.80 -30.58 5.11
N GLY A 600 2.39 -30.78 3.86
CA GLY A 600 1.40 -31.77 3.43
C GLY A 600 0.01 -31.20 3.13
N PRO A 601 -0.76 -31.84 2.23
CA PRO A 601 -1.93 -31.22 1.60
C PRO A 601 -3.11 -30.97 2.54
N THR A 602 -3.15 -31.65 3.69
CA THR A 602 -4.22 -31.53 4.72
C THR A 602 -3.70 -30.93 6.02
N ASN A 603 -2.49 -30.37 6.03
CA ASN A 603 -1.92 -29.75 7.22
C ASN A 603 -2.54 -28.36 7.46
N GLN A 604 -2.27 -27.76 8.61
CA GLN A 604 -2.70 -26.40 8.93
C GLN A 604 -1.60 -25.41 8.54
N TYR A 605 -2.03 -24.32 7.90
CA TYR A 605 -1.16 -23.26 7.43
C TYR A 605 -1.63 -21.93 7.98
N TYR A 606 -0.71 -21.14 8.49
CA TYR A 606 -0.98 -19.83 9.08
C TYR A 606 -0.16 -18.75 8.39
N ALA A 607 -0.63 -17.52 8.43
CA ALA A 607 0.10 -16.37 7.90
C ALA A 607 0.03 -15.20 8.87
N TRP A 608 1.16 -14.57 9.13
CA TRP A 608 1.21 -13.36 9.94
C TRP A 608 2.48 -12.57 9.67
N GLY A 609 2.56 -11.38 10.22
CA GLY A 609 3.70 -10.50 10.08
C GLY A 609 3.34 -9.12 10.60
N GLN A 610 4.36 -8.29 10.78
CA GLN A 610 4.19 -6.93 11.27
C GLN A 610 4.44 -5.92 10.14
N SER A 611 3.71 -4.80 10.13
CA SER A 611 3.90 -3.74 9.14
C SER A 611 3.63 -4.23 7.71
N LEU A 612 4.61 -4.19 6.80
CA LEU A 612 4.55 -4.85 5.49
C LEU A 612 4.06 -6.30 5.58
N GLY A 613 4.60 -7.11 6.50
CA GLY A 613 4.14 -8.47 6.73
C GLY A 613 2.69 -8.57 7.18
N GLY A 614 2.18 -7.54 7.87
CA GLY A 614 0.77 -7.41 8.22
C GLY A 614 -0.11 -7.12 7.00
N ILE A 615 0.35 -6.25 6.10
CA ILE A 615 -0.31 -5.97 4.82
C ILE A 615 -0.41 -7.25 3.99
N LEU A 616 0.72 -7.96 3.83
CA LEU A 616 0.78 -9.19 3.07
C LEU A 616 -0.11 -10.28 3.70
N SER A 617 0.01 -10.54 5.01
CA SER A 617 -0.79 -11.58 5.67
C SER A 617 -2.29 -11.26 5.70
N GLY A 618 -2.67 -9.99 5.77
CA GLY A 618 -4.06 -9.55 5.66
C GLY A 618 -4.65 -9.84 4.29
N ALA A 619 -3.97 -9.43 3.21
CA ALA A 619 -4.43 -9.75 1.86
C ALA A 619 -4.39 -11.27 1.58
N LEU A 620 -3.33 -11.96 1.99
CA LEU A 620 -3.16 -13.40 1.80
C LEU A 620 -4.29 -14.21 2.46
N ALA A 621 -4.77 -13.78 3.63
CA ALA A 621 -5.88 -14.44 4.33
C ALA A 621 -7.20 -14.44 3.54
N GLY A 622 -7.43 -13.48 2.63
CA GLY A 622 -8.58 -13.51 1.73
C GLY A 622 -8.28 -14.11 0.35
N ALA A 623 -7.01 -14.21 -0.04
CA ALA A 623 -6.59 -14.66 -1.37
C ALA A 623 -6.22 -16.16 -1.43
N GLU A 624 -5.74 -16.74 -0.32
CA GLU A 624 -5.27 -18.13 -0.25
C GLU A 624 -6.20 -18.99 0.63
N PRO A 625 -7.11 -19.78 0.02
CA PRO A 625 -8.07 -20.61 0.76
C PRO A 625 -7.45 -21.81 1.48
N ALA A 626 -6.16 -22.12 1.28
CA ALA A 626 -5.47 -23.16 2.05
C ALA A 626 -5.01 -22.70 3.45
N LEU A 627 -5.12 -21.41 3.77
CA LEU A 627 -4.83 -20.91 5.11
C LEU A 627 -5.93 -21.30 6.10
N THR A 628 -5.52 -21.70 7.30
CA THR A 628 -6.40 -21.99 8.43
C THR A 628 -6.69 -20.71 9.22
N ALA A 629 -5.65 -19.97 9.57
CA ALA A 629 -5.75 -18.76 10.38
C ALA A 629 -4.67 -17.74 10.01
N ALA A 630 -4.92 -16.47 10.31
CA ALA A 630 -3.97 -15.39 10.11
C ALA A 630 -3.96 -14.38 11.26
N ALA A 631 -2.84 -13.68 11.44
CA ALA A 631 -2.70 -12.66 12.48
C ALA A 631 -2.00 -11.39 11.95
N PRO A 632 -2.61 -10.67 10.98
CA PRO A 632 -2.01 -9.44 10.45
C PRO A 632 -1.81 -8.43 11.59
N THR A 633 -0.56 -8.00 11.77
CA THR A 633 -0.17 -7.08 12.84
C THR A 633 0.27 -5.75 12.25
N SER A 634 -0.39 -4.65 12.63
CA SER A 634 -0.23 -3.35 11.96
C SER A 634 -0.37 -3.49 10.43
N GLY A 635 -1.39 -4.24 10.01
CA GLY A 635 -1.52 -4.74 8.64
C GLY A 635 -2.30 -3.84 7.68
N ALA A 636 -2.86 -2.73 8.17
CA ALA A 636 -3.66 -1.78 7.42
C ALA A 636 -4.95 -2.32 6.76
N GLY A 637 -5.79 -1.38 6.33
CA GLY A 637 -7.03 -1.54 5.60
C GLY A 637 -7.39 -0.19 5.00
N GLY A 638 -6.91 0.07 3.78
CA GLY A 638 -6.81 1.40 3.19
C GLY A 638 -5.36 1.87 3.00
N LEU A 639 -4.61 1.31 2.05
CA LEU A 639 -3.21 1.66 1.72
C LEU A 639 -3.05 3.14 1.36
N MET A 640 -4.07 3.75 0.75
CA MET A 640 -4.07 5.20 0.52
C MET A 640 -4.11 6.00 1.84
N ASN A 641 -4.86 5.54 2.84
CA ASN A 641 -4.88 6.20 4.15
C ASN A 641 -3.53 6.01 4.89
N VAL A 642 -2.87 4.86 4.70
CA VAL A 642 -1.48 4.67 5.16
C VAL A 642 -0.58 5.72 4.54
N GLY A 643 -0.59 5.84 3.20
CA GLY A 643 0.19 6.83 2.48
C GLY A 643 -0.04 8.26 2.97
N ILE A 644 -1.27 8.64 3.33
CA ILE A 644 -1.60 10.01 3.76
C ILE A 644 -1.13 10.34 5.17
N ARG A 645 -1.23 9.38 6.09
CA ARG A 645 -1.09 9.63 7.53
C ARG A 645 0.20 9.06 8.13
N SER A 646 0.91 8.22 7.40
CA SER A 646 2.11 7.58 7.90
C SER A 646 3.18 8.61 8.31
N ARG A 647 3.90 8.30 9.39
CA ARG A 647 5.17 8.91 9.76
C ARG A 647 6.37 8.01 9.49
N GLN A 648 6.15 6.83 8.90
CA GLN A 648 7.22 5.90 8.54
C GLN A 648 8.14 6.58 7.55
N GLY A 649 9.42 6.70 7.94
CA GLY A 649 10.47 7.12 7.01
C GLY A 649 10.48 6.18 5.81
N GLY A 650 10.52 6.76 4.62
CA GLY A 650 10.41 6.08 3.34
C GLY A 650 9.05 6.19 2.66
N VAL A 651 7.96 6.19 3.42
CA VAL A 651 6.62 6.37 2.83
C VAL A 651 6.39 7.82 2.43
N VAL A 652 6.71 8.74 3.35
CA VAL A 652 6.51 10.18 3.15
C VAL A 652 7.35 10.67 1.98
N GLU A 653 8.63 10.30 1.95
CA GLU A 653 9.58 10.69 0.93
C GLU A 653 9.20 10.09 -0.43
N ALA A 654 8.93 8.78 -0.52
CA ALA A 654 8.66 8.16 -1.80
C ALA A 654 7.31 8.56 -2.41
N VAL A 655 6.29 8.85 -1.59
CA VAL A 655 4.96 9.26 -2.07
C VAL A 655 4.85 10.77 -2.16
N PHE A 656 4.96 11.50 -1.04
CA PHE A 656 4.61 12.91 -1.01
C PHE A 656 5.67 13.83 -1.62
N LEU A 657 6.95 13.46 -1.59
CA LEU A 657 7.97 14.27 -2.24
C LEU A 657 7.83 14.21 -3.76
N ARG A 658 7.38 13.09 -4.33
CA ARG A 658 7.05 12.97 -5.77
C ARG A 658 5.75 13.70 -6.12
N LEU A 659 4.74 13.67 -5.25
CA LEU A 659 3.50 14.43 -5.46
C LEU A 659 3.74 15.94 -5.42
N MET A 660 4.51 16.42 -4.45
CA MET A 660 4.72 17.86 -4.21
C MET A 660 5.92 18.44 -4.95
N GLY A 661 6.88 17.59 -5.31
CA GLY A 661 8.15 18.00 -5.85
C GLY A 661 8.20 18.04 -7.38
N PRO A 662 9.40 18.25 -7.93
CA PRO A 662 10.63 18.57 -7.19
C PRO A 662 10.52 19.92 -6.47
N ILE A 663 10.92 19.95 -5.20
CA ILE A 663 10.80 21.14 -4.36
C ILE A 663 12.07 21.99 -4.50
N PHE A 664 11.92 23.30 -4.64
CA PHE A 664 13.01 24.25 -4.60
C PHE A 664 12.96 25.02 -3.29
N TRP A 665 14.06 24.95 -2.55
CA TRP A 665 14.19 25.54 -1.22
C TRP A 665 15.41 26.43 -1.17
N GLY A 666 15.26 27.58 -0.53
CA GLY A 666 16.37 28.48 -0.25
C GLY A 666 16.49 28.78 1.23
N GLN A 667 17.72 28.84 1.72
CA GLN A 667 18.02 29.25 3.08
C GLN A 667 18.98 30.44 3.08
N ARG A 668 18.55 31.54 3.68
CA ARG A 668 19.38 32.74 3.85
C ARG A 668 20.43 32.52 4.93
N ASP A 669 21.67 32.85 4.63
CA ASP A 669 22.76 32.93 5.60
C ASP A 669 22.65 34.26 6.38
N GLU A 670 22.56 34.15 7.70
CA GLU A 670 22.42 35.31 8.57
C GLU A 670 23.67 36.20 8.60
N ASN A 671 24.85 35.65 8.28
CA ASN A 671 26.13 36.34 8.44
C ASN A 671 26.45 37.29 7.27
N ASP A 672 26.14 36.89 6.04
CA ASP A 672 26.46 37.66 4.83
C ASP A 672 25.21 38.08 4.02
N GLY A 673 24.05 37.54 4.34
CA GLY A 673 22.80 37.81 3.65
C GLY A 673 22.66 37.20 2.25
N GLY A 674 23.56 36.29 1.90
CA GLY A 674 23.41 35.40 0.74
C GLY A 674 22.41 34.29 1.04
N MET A 675 22.03 33.54 0.02
CA MET A 675 21.07 32.44 0.13
C MET A 675 21.53 31.25 -0.70
N ASP A 676 21.71 30.12 -0.02
CA ASP A 676 21.97 28.84 -0.68
C ASP A 676 20.66 28.28 -1.23
N LEU A 677 20.73 27.77 -2.46
CA LEU A 677 19.58 27.29 -3.22
C LEU A 677 19.75 25.79 -3.46
N PHE A 678 18.70 25.04 -3.15
CA PHE A 678 18.68 23.58 -3.23
C PHE A 678 17.47 23.10 -4.01
N GLN A 679 17.63 21.95 -4.65
CA GLN A 679 16.51 21.09 -5.02
C GLN A 679 16.38 20.00 -3.95
N ILE A 680 15.17 19.80 -3.45
CA ILE A 680 14.82 18.69 -2.57
C ILE A 680 14.07 17.68 -3.43
N VAL A 681 14.64 16.48 -3.55
CA VAL A 681 14.17 15.39 -4.42
C VAL A 681 14.18 14.07 -3.67
N PRO A 682 13.32 13.12 -4.05
CA PRO A 682 13.40 11.78 -3.52
C PRO A 682 14.62 11.07 -4.11
N ASP A 683 15.36 10.39 -3.26
CA ASP A 683 16.31 9.36 -3.62
C ASP A 683 15.75 8.05 -3.09
N LEU A 684 14.91 7.42 -3.92
CA LEU A 684 14.05 6.30 -3.54
C LEU A 684 13.12 6.66 -2.37
N ASN A 685 13.38 6.09 -1.20
CA ASN A 685 12.66 6.26 0.04
C ASN A 685 13.41 7.19 1.02
N HIS A 686 14.33 8.00 0.51
CA HIS A 686 15.03 9.04 1.28
C HIS A 686 14.86 10.42 0.66
N GLU A 687 14.94 11.45 1.48
CA GLU A 687 15.04 12.82 1.01
C GLU A 687 16.51 13.13 0.67
N ARG A 688 16.74 13.72 -0.51
CA ARG A 688 18.03 14.26 -0.89
C ARG A 688 17.95 15.75 -1.17
N ARG A 689 18.85 16.50 -0.53
CA ARG A 689 19.09 17.92 -0.81
C ARG A 689 20.29 18.06 -1.75
N VAL A 690 20.04 18.59 -2.94
CA VAL A 690 21.07 18.82 -3.95
C VAL A 690 21.29 20.32 -4.11
N PHE A 691 22.53 20.77 -3.92
CA PHE A 691 22.90 22.17 -4.04
C PHE A 691 22.84 22.61 -5.51
N LEU A 692 22.34 23.81 -5.77
CA LEU A 692 22.20 24.34 -7.13
C LEU A 692 23.07 25.57 -7.36
N GLY A 693 23.19 26.42 -6.34
CA GLY A 693 23.94 27.68 -6.39
C GLY A 693 23.64 28.59 -5.21
N ARG A 694 24.23 29.79 -5.20
CA ARG A 694 24.06 30.77 -4.13
C ARG A 694 23.70 32.15 -4.69
N ALA A 695 22.56 32.67 -4.27
CA ALA A 695 22.22 34.07 -4.51
C ALA A 695 23.04 34.96 -3.55
N PRO A 696 23.81 35.94 -4.05
CA PRO A 696 24.78 36.67 -3.23
C PRO A 696 24.15 37.64 -2.23
N HIS A 697 22.95 38.13 -2.51
CA HIS A 697 22.25 39.06 -1.62
C HIS A 697 20.74 39.01 -1.82
N VAL A 698 20.00 38.71 -0.76
CA VAL A 698 18.53 38.66 -0.75
C VAL A 698 17.96 39.30 0.50
N GLU A 699 16.73 39.80 0.41
CA GLU A 699 15.98 40.44 1.48
C GLU A 699 14.67 39.67 1.76
N VAL A 700 14.22 39.70 3.02
CA VAL A 700 12.89 39.18 3.40
C VAL A 700 11.82 39.97 2.64
N GLY A 701 10.84 39.26 2.07
CA GLY A 701 9.78 39.82 1.22
C GLY A 701 10.15 39.95 -0.26
N ASP A 702 11.37 39.59 -0.66
CA ASP A 702 11.69 39.40 -2.08
C ASP A 702 10.86 38.24 -2.66
N GLY A 703 10.35 38.44 -3.88
CA GLY A 703 9.57 37.44 -4.60
C GLY A 703 10.49 36.39 -5.22
N VAL A 704 10.03 35.14 -5.23
CA VAL A 704 10.69 34.02 -5.88
C VAL A 704 9.74 33.45 -6.93
N ARG A 705 10.25 33.21 -8.14
CA ARG A 705 9.50 32.59 -9.22
C ARG A 705 10.30 31.44 -9.83
N LEU A 706 9.69 30.26 -9.88
CA LEU A 706 10.24 29.08 -10.53
C LEU A 706 9.47 28.83 -11.81
N LEU A 707 10.19 28.65 -12.92
CA LEU A 707 9.62 28.31 -14.22
C LEU A 707 10.17 26.98 -14.71
N ASN A 708 9.28 26.09 -15.13
CA ASN A 708 9.63 24.98 -15.99
C ASN A 708 9.53 25.44 -17.46
N LEU A 709 10.69 25.54 -18.12
CA LEU A 709 10.79 26.04 -19.48
C LEU A 709 10.37 25.00 -20.54
N SER A 710 10.24 23.73 -20.14
CA SER A 710 9.83 22.64 -21.02
C SER A 710 8.31 22.58 -21.19
N ASN A 711 7.54 22.70 -20.10
CA ASN A 711 6.07 22.57 -20.10
C ASN A 711 5.32 23.88 -19.81
N GLY A 712 6.01 24.93 -19.35
CA GLY A 712 5.42 26.24 -19.08
C GLY A 712 4.82 26.41 -17.69
N GLU A 713 4.96 25.41 -16.80
CA GLU A 713 4.52 25.50 -15.41
C GLU A 713 5.29 26.57 -14.64
N VAL A 714 4.58 27.28 -13.76
CA VAL A 714 5.14 28.37 -12.96
C VAL A 714 4.60 28.31 -11.54
N ASP A 715 5.50 28.46 -10.58
CA ASP A 715 5.14 28.68 -9.17
C ASP A 715 5.83 29.92 -8.62
N GLU A 716 5.12 30.66 -7.77
CA GLU A 716 5.59 31.90 -7.16
C GLU A 716 5.44 31.83 -5.63
N GLY A 717 6.44 32.37 -4.95
CA GLY A 717 6.48 32.51 -3.50
C GLY A 717 7.26 33.75 -3.08
N GLU A 718 7.57 33.85 -1.79
CA GLU A 718 8.38 34.93 -1.25
C GLU A 718 9.37 34.41 -0.21
N ILE A 719 10.45 35.17 0.02
CA ILE A 719 11.38 34.92 1.11
C ILE A 719 10.71 35.35 2.41
N ARG A 720 10.36 34.35 3.23
CA ARG A 720 9.62 34.52 4.48
C ARG A 720 10.49 35.13 5.59
N PRO A 721 9.89 35.57 6.71
CA PRO A 721 10.63 36.15 7.84
C PRO A 721 11.68 35.25 8.49
N ASP A 722 11.55 33.93 8.34
CA ASP A 722 12.54 32.93 8.76
C ASP A 722 13.75 32.83 7.80
N GLY A 723 13.78 33.63 6.75
CA GLY A 723 14.84 33.64 5.75
C GLY A 723 14.75 32.49 4.74
N GLN A 724 13.62 31.79 4.68
CA GLN A 724 13.43 30.65 3.78
C GLN A 724 12.38 30.93 2.71
N PHE A 725 12.47 30.24 1.58
CA PHE A 725 11.37 30.13 0.62
C PHE A 725 11.19 28.67 0.20
N ARG A 726 10.01 28.35 -0.33
CA ARG A 726 9.70 27.07 -0.94
C ARG A 726 8.79 27.29 -2.14
N VAL A 727 9.13 26.73 -3.29
CA VAL A 727 8.31 26.71 -4.52
C VAL A 727 8.49 25.37 -5.22
N ALA A 728 7.51 24.92 -5.99
CA ALA A 728 7.59 23.67 -6.75
C ALA A 728 6.79 23.77 -8.05
N VAL A 729 7.28 23.15 -9.12
CA VAL A 729 6.58 23.07 -10.42
C VAL A 729 6.54 21.62 -10.86
N ALA A 730 5.50 21.25 -11.59
CA ALA A 730 5.43 19.93 -12.21
C ALA A 730 6.56 19.79 -13.24
N ALA A 731 7.34 18.72 -13.14
CA ALA A 731 8.52 18.55 -13.97
C ALA A 731 8.83 17.08 -14.24
N ASP A 732 9.35 16.80 -15.44
CA ASP A 732 9.86 15.49 -15.81
C ASP A 732 11.36 15.39 -15.59
N ALA A 733 11.82 14.22 -15.14
CA ALA A 733 13.21 13.80 -15.17
C ALA A 733 13.26 12.29 -15.40
N ILE A 734 14.34 11.82 -16.00
CA ILE A 734 14.54 10.38 -16.18
C ILE A 734 15.02 9.76 -14.86
N SER A 735 14.67 8.50 -14.63
CA SER A 735 15.03 7.77 -13.43
C SER A 735 16.51 7.38 -13.40
N ALA A 736 16.95 6.78 -12.28
CA ALA A 736 18.32 6.33 -12.13
C ALA A 736 18.68 5.18 -13.11
N PRO A 737 17.87 4.13 -13.28
CA PRO A 737 18.08 3.15 -14.34
C PRO A 737 18.12 3.76 -15.74
N GLU A 738 17.22 4.70 -16.06
CA GLU A 738 17.24 5.42 -17.33
C GLU A 738 18.52 6.25 -17.52
N LYS A 739 19.03 6.92 -16.47
CA LYS A 739 20.32 7.64 -16.49
C LYS A 739 21.46 6.70 -16.87
N ARG A 740 21.49 5.51 -16.26
CA ARG A 740 22.50 4.49 -16.53
C ARG A 740 22.44 3.98 -17.96
N ALA A 741 21.26 3.61 -18.43
CA ALA A 741 21.06 3.16 -19.81
C ALA A 741 21.46 4.24 -20.83
N ARG A 742 21.07 5.50 -20.58
CA ARG A 742 21.33 6.63 -21.47
C ARG A 742 22.80 7.03 -21.53
N LEU A 743 23.49 7.04 -20.39
CA LEU A 743 24.90 7.45 -20.30
C LEU A 743 25.88 6.29 -20.55
N GLY A 744 25.39 5.05 -20.55
CA GLY A 744 26.17 3.87 -20.93
C GLY A 744 27.24 3.50 -19.90
N PHE A 745 26.92 3.60 -18.62
CA PHE A 745 27.79 3.13 -17.53
C PHE A 745 27.25 1.86 -16.87
N ASP A 746 28.10 1.17 -16.13
CA ASP A 746 27.74 0.04 -15.27
C ASP A 746 27.67 0.52 -13.82
N VAL A 747 27.02 -0.25 -12.94
CA VAL A 747 26.81 0.12 -11.53
C VAL A 747 28.11 0.59 -10.87
N LEU A 748 28.03 1.71 -10.16
CA LEU A 748 29.19 2.44 -9.64
C LEU A 748 29.25 2.32 -8.12
N HIS A 749 30.38 1.89 -7.56
CA HIS A 749 30.60 1.93 -6.11
C HIS A 749 31.11 3.32 -5.65
N VAL A 750 30.34 4.37 -5.92
CA VAL A 750 30.78 5.77 -5.72
C VAL A 750 31.00 6.11 -4.25
N GLU A 751 30.17 5.55 -3.36
CA GLU A 751 30.26 5.80 -1.91
C GLU A 751 31.16 4.79 -1.19
N HIS A 752 31.52 3.69 -1.86
CA HIS A 752 32.33 2.59 -1.30
C HIS A 752 33.50 2.19 -2.22
N PRO A 753 34.54 3.03 -2.34
CA PRO A 753 35.66 2.83 -3.27
C PRO A 753 36.48 1.55 -3.03
N ASP A 754 36.29 0.88 -1.90
CA ASP A 754 36.90 -0.42 -1.58
C ASP A 754 36.37 -1.57 -2.47
N TYR A 755 35.23 -1.40 -3.15
CA TYR A 755 34.62 -2.40 -4.07
C TYR A 755 34.84 -2.11 -5.57
N GLY A 756 35.41 -0.95 -5.92
CA GLY A 756 35.66 -0.56 -7.31
C GLY A 756 35.74 0.95 -7.48
N THR A 757 36.69 1.43 -8.29
CA THR A 757 37.12 2.84 -8.31
C THR A 757 36.75 3.59 -9.60
N SER A 758 35.53 3.45 -10.12
CA SER A 758 35.08 4.33 -11.20
C SER A 758 34.44 5.58 -10.59
N LEU A 759 35.09 6.73 -10.79
CA LEU A 759 34.42 8.01 -10.57
C LEU A 759 33.16 8.06 -11.45
N PRO A 760 32.06 8.63 -10.94
CA PRO A 760 30.80 8.73 -11.69
C PRO A 760 30.96 9.51 -12.99
N PRO A 761 30.21 9.17 -14.05
CA PRO A 761 30.25 9.90 -15.30
C PRO A 761 29.71 11.32 -15.13
N VAL A 762 30.38 12.25 -15.79
CA VAL A 762 29.96 13.65 -15.88
C VAL A 762 28.94 13.79 -17.00
N VAL A 763 27.80 14.40 -16.68
CA VAL A 763 26.71 14.61 -17.63
C VAL A 763 27.14 15.63 -18.69
N PRO A 764 27.19 15.23 -19.99
CA PRO A 764 27.65 16.12 -21.06
C PRO A 764 26.61 17.19 -21.43
N ASP A 765 25.33 16.86 -21.30
CA ASP A 765 24.18 17.74 -21.52
C ASP A 765 23.08 17.37 -20.51
N THR A 766 22.83 18.24 -19.55
CA THR A 766 21.85 18.00 -18.48
C THR A 766 20.41 18.01 -18.98
N THR A 767 20.11 18.70 -20.10
CA THR A 767 18.74 18.77 -20.67
C THR A 767 18.27 17.43 -21.23
N ALA A 768 19.19 16.48 -21.39
CA ALA A 768 18.90 15.12 -21.75
C ALA A 768 18.31 14.29 -20.58
N LEU A 769 18.45 14.75 -19.34
CA LEU A 769 18.09 14.00 -18.12
C LEU A 769 16.85 14.54 -17.41
N GLY A 770 16.39 15.74 -17.74
CA GLY A 770 15.19 16.33 -17.16
C GLY A 770 14.84 17.69 -17.72
N ASP A 771 13.69 18.18 -17.29
CA ASP A 771 13.12 19.44 -17.74
C ASP A 771 13.99 20.63 -17.38
N ARG A 772 14.08 21.59 -18.30
CA ARG A 772 14.92 22.78 -18.08
C ARG A 772 14.21 23.78 -17.18
N LEU A 773 14.91 24.24 -16.15
CA LEU A 773 14.34 25.10 -15.12
C LEU A 773 15.03 26.47 -15.08
N ARG A 774 14.29 27.46 -14.54
CA ARG A 774 14.80 28.80 -14.26
C ARG A 774 14.22 29.29 -12.93
N LEU A 775 15.09 29.67 -12.00
CA LEU A 775 14.71 30.31 -10.74
C LEU A 775 15.03 31.80 -10.78
N GLU A 776 14.04 32.61 -10.43
CA GLU A 776 14.09 34.07 -10.41
C GLU A 776 13.89 34.58 -8.99
N ILE A 777 14.74 35.52 -8.55
CA ILE A 777 14.52 36.30 -7.31
C ILE A 777 14.38 37.77 -7.69
N CYS A 778 13.26 38.37 -7.33
CA CYS A 778 12.87 39.74 -7.66
C CYS A 778 12.97 40.67 -6.43
N GLU A 779 13.24 41.96 -6.65
CA GLU A 779 13.08 42.97 -5.61
C GLU A 779 11.58 43.13 -5.27
N GLY A 780 11.15 42.59 -4.13
CA GLY A 780 9.72 42.44 -3.81
C GLY A 780 8.99 41.43 -4.71
N PRO A 781 7.64 41.44 -4.75
CA PRO A 781 6.87 40.49 -5.55
C PRO A 781 7.27 40.50 -7.03
N CYS A 782 7.32 39.32 -7.64
CA CYS A 782 7.79 39.09 -9.02
C CYS A 782 6.79 39.58 -10.10
N THR A 783 6.42 40.86 -10.08
CA THR A 783 5.59 41.48 -11.14
C THR A 783 6.38 41.62 -12.46
N PRO A 784 5.71 41.82 -13.61
CA PRO A 784 6.40 41.98 -14.90
C PRO A 784 7.43 43.13 -14.95
N ASP A 785 7.25 44.16 -14.12
CA ASP A 785 8.14 45.33 -14.03
C ASP A 785 9.16 45.22 -12.87
N ALA A 786 9.14 44.12 -12.12
CA ALA A 786 10.01 43.92 -10.96
C ALA A 786 11.48 43.83 -11.40
N LYS A 787 12.37 44.43 -10.60
CA LYS A 787 13.81 44.35 -10.84
C LYS A 787 14.34 43.01 -10.38
N MET A 788 15.05 42.30 -11.27
CA MET A 788 15.70 41.03 -10.94
C MET A 788 16.90 41.23 -10.01
N ARG A 789 16.92 40.55 -8.86
CA ARG A 789 18.10 40.44 -8.00
C ARG A 789 19.02 39.31 -8.45
N PHE A 790 18.44 38.16 -8.78
CA PHE A 790 19.19 36.96 -9.11
C PHE A 790 18.40 36.07 -10.09
N VAL A 791 19.14 35.36 -10.94
CA VAL A 791 18.59 34.37 -11.88
C VAL A 791 19.51 33.16 -11.89
N LEU A 792 18.96 31.99 -11.63
CA LEU A 792 19.66 30.70 -11.74
C LEU A 792 19.11 29.94 -12.96
N GLU A 793 19.97 29.73 -13.96
CA GLU A 793 19.67 28.96 -15.17
C GLU A 793 20.68 27.85 -15.44
N THR A 794 21.76 27.79 -14.66
CA THR A 794 22.82 26.78 -14.75
C THR A 794 23.26 26.35 -13.37
N PHE A 795 23.75 25.11 -13.24
CA PHE A 795 24.37 24.63 -12.01
C PHE A 795 25.62 25.48 -11.69
N GLU A 796 25.75 25.97 -10.46
CA GLU A 796 26.96 26.70 -10.04
C GLU A 796 28.13 25.79 -9.61
N GLY A 797 27.87 24.48 -9.59
CA GLY A 797 28.83 23.39 -9.38
C GLY A 797 28.80 22.83 -7.96
N GLY A 798 29.47 21.68 -7.80
CA GLY A 798 29.62 20.98 -6.53
C GLY A 798 31.05 20.52 -6.30
N SER A 799 31.26 19.78 -5.20
CA SER A 799 32.60 19.36 -4.78
C SER A 799 32.98 17.92 -5.16
N ARG A 800 32.01 17.11 -5.60
CA ARG A 800 32.22 15.70 -5.97
C ARG A 800 32.92 15.60 -7.32
N GLU A 801 33.83 14.64 -7.43
CA GLU A 801 34.63 14.39 -8.64
C GLU A 801 33.95 13.33 -9.51
N GLY A 802 33.92 13.57 -10.82
CA GLY A 802 33.46 12.63 -11.85
C GLY A 802 34.42 12.58 -13.03
N ILE A 803 34.22 11.64 -13.95
CA ILE A 803 35.00 11.52 -15.19
C ILE A 803 34.13 11.89 -16.39
N ASP A 804 34.61 12.80 -17.25
CA ASP A 804 33.95 13.12 -18.51
C ASP A 804 34.28 12.13 -19.65
N GLY A 805 33.59 12.25 -20.79
CA GLY A 805 33.82 11.39 -21.95
C GLY A 805 35.22 11.48 -22.59
N SER A 806 36.07 12.40 -22.13
CA SER A 806 37.48 12.51 -22.52
C SER A 806 38.45 11.88 -21.50
N GLY A 807 37.94 11.38 -20.37
CA GLY A 807 38.72 10.83 -19.28
C GLY A 807 39.23 11.88 -18.28
N GLN A 808 38.75 13.13 -18.35
CA GLN A 808 39.17 14.18 -17.42
C GLN A 808 38.28 14.23 -16.18
N THR A 809 38.90 14.50 -15.03
CA THR A 809 38.17 14.71 -13.77
C THR A 809 37.51 16.08 -13.77
N VAL A 810 36.20 16.11 -13.59
CA VAL A 810 35.40 17.33 -13.46
C VAL A 810 34.68 17.33 -12.12
N LYS A 811 34.55 18.51 -11.50
CA LYS A 811 33.78 18.67 -10.26
C LYS A 811 32.36 19.11 -10.55
N GLY A 812 31.43 18.57 -9.79
CA GLY A 812 30.01 18.88 -9.90
C GLY A 812 29.21 18.35 -8.72
N GLU A 813 27.91 18.46 -8.84
CA GLU A 813 26.97 17.89 -7.88
C GLU A 813 26.68 16.44 -8.22
N TYR A 814 26.67 15.58 -7.21
CA TYR A 814 26.38 14.16 -7.37
C TYR A 814 24.92 13.87 -7.07
N PHE A 815 24.26 13.17 -7.99
CA PHE A 815 22.94 12.62 -7.77
C PHE A 815 22.75 11.34 -8.60
N GLN A 816 22.30 10.27 -7.94
CA GLN A 816 21.94 8.98 -8.55
C GLN A 816 22.94 8.45 -9.60
N GLY A 817 24.20 8.28 -9.18
CA GLY A 817 25.27 7.76 -10.03
C GLY A 817 25.90 8.75 -11.00
N THR A 818 25.49 10.03 -11.04
CA THR A 818 25.96 10.98 -12.07
C THR A 818 26.43 12.31 -11.50
N ILE A 819 27.34 13.00 -12.23
CA ILE A 819 27.85 14.32 -11.87
C ILE A 819 27.28 15.41 -12.78
N TYR A 820 26.64 16.41 -12.17
CA TYR A 820 26.09 17.61 -12.80
C TYR A 820 27.13 18.74 -12.69
N PRO A 821 27.88 19.05 -13.77
CA PRO A 821 29.01 19.96 -13.67
C PRO A 821 28.56 21.43 -13.75
N LYS A 822 29.41 22.31 -13.21
CA LYS A 822 29.21 23.76 -13.27
C LYS A 822 28.99 24.27 -14.70
N GLY A 823 28.01 25.14 -14.87
CA GLY A 823 27.73 25.85 -16.13
C GLY A 823 26.81 25.11 -17.10
N GLN A 824 26.44 23.86 -16.80
CA GLN A 824 25.39 23.14 -17.54
C GLN A 824 24.00 23.70 -17.19
N PRO A 825 23.02 23.63 -18.11
CA PRO A 825 21.64 24.05 -17.85
C PRO A 825 21.07 23.45 -16.56
N LEU A 826 20.37 24.27 -15.78
CA LEU A 826 19.63 23.81 -14.61
C LEU A 826 18.44 22.95 -15.09
N VAL A 827 18.29 21.77 -14.49
CA VAL A 827 17.21 20.84 -14.83
C VAL A 827 16.56 20.25 -13.58
N ALA A 828 15.37 19.68 -13.73
CA ALA A 828 14.81 18.79 -12.72
C ALA A 828 15.69 17.55 -12.56
N LEU A 829 16.11 17.24 -11.33
CA LEU A 829 16.91 16.04 -11.04
C LEU A 829 16.05 14.78 -10.86
N HIS A 830 14.79 14.96 -10.50
CA HIS A 830 13.77 13.92 -10.33
C HIS A 830 12.42 14.45 -10.82
N GLU A 831 11.57 13.57 -11.33
CA GLU A 831 10.21 13.89 -11.72
C GLU A 831 9.32 14.24 -10.52
N GLY A 832 8.25 14.99 -10.75
CA GLY A 832 7.24 15.22 -9.72
C GLY A 832 6.09 16.07 -10.20
N LEU A 833 4.94 15.94 -9.53
CA LEU A 833 3.68 16.50 -9.98
C LEU A 833 3.48 17.98 -9.61
N GLY A 834 4.38 18.57 -8.82
CA GLY A 834 4.30 19.96 -8.39
C GLY A 834 3.01 20.31 -7.62
N MET A 835 2.32 19.31 -7.07
CA MET A 835 1.01 19.51 -6.43
C MET A 835 1.17 20.18 -5.07
N LYS A 836 0.30 21.16 -4.81
CA LYS A 836 0.16 21.73 -3.48
C LYS A 836 -0.85 20.91 -2.68
N ARG A 837 -0.52 20.62 -1.42
CA ARG A 837 -1.51 20.06 -0.48
C ARG A 837 -2.60 21.08 -0.19
N GLN A 838 -3.71 20.60 0.37
CA GLN A 838 -4.95 21.37 0.54
C GLN A 838 -5.59 21.87 -0.77
N THR A 839 -5.22 21.31 -1.93
CA THR A 839 -5.87 21.67 -3.20
C THR A 839 -6.93 20.64 -3.61
N PRO A 840 -8.00 21.08 -4.30
CA PRO A 840 -9.01 20.19 -4.86
C PRO A 840 -8.39 19.10 -5.75
N ASP A 841 -7.40 19.47 -6.55
CA ASP A 841 -6.76 18.57 -7.51
C ASP A 841 -5.98 17.45 -6.82
N LEU A 842 -5.25 17.74 -5.73
CA LEU A 842 -4.63 16.69 -4.94
C LEU A 842 -5.68 15.72 -4.38
N ARG A 843 -6.81 16.22 -3.86
CA ARG A 843 -7.86 15.33 -3.30
C ARG A 843 -8.52 14.46 -4.36
N ARG A 844 -8.70 14.98 -5.58
CA ARG A 844 -9.15 14.19 -6.75
C ARG A 844 -8.14 13.10 -7.08
N LEU A 845 -6.84 13.44 -7.13
CA LEU A 845 -5.78 12.46 -7.36
C LEU A 845 -5.75 11.38 -6.26
N LEU A 846 -5.93 11.74 -4.99
CA LEU A 846 -5.96 10.78 -3.89
C LEU A 846 -7.18 9.85 -3.96
N GLY A 847 -8.31 10.35 -4.46
CA GLY A 847 -9.47 9.52 -4.79
C GLY A 847 -9.16 8.47 -5.86
N LEU A 848 -8.49 8.88 -6.94
CA LEU A 848 -7.98 7.99 -8.00
C LEU A 848 -7.00 6.95 -7.43
N ALA A 849 -6.08 7.41 -6.59
CA ALA A 849 -5.06 6.59 -5.99
C ALA A 849 -5.62 5.47 -5.10
N GLY A 850 -6.65 5.77 -4.33
CA GLY A 850 -7.33 4.79 -3.48
C GLY A 850 -7.81 3.56 -4.24
N PHE A 851 -8.45 3.75 -5.40
CA PHE A 851 -8.96 2.61 -6.15
C PHE A 851 -7.94 1.94 -7.08
N ILE A 852 -6.82 2.61 -7.41
CA ILE A 852 -5.68 1.93 -8.04
C ILE A 852 -5.07 0.92 -7.07
N LEU A 853 -4.76 1.36 -5.84
CA LEU A 853 -4.11 0.53 -4.83
C LEU A 853 -4.99 -0.61 -4.29
N GLU A 854 -6.31 -0.48 -4.41
CA GLU A 854 -7.30 -1.38 -3.80
C GLU A 854 -7.10 -2.86 -4.14
N ALA A 855 -6.63 -3.20 -5.34
CA ALA A 855 -6.36 -4.60 -5.74
C ALA A 855 -5.26 -5.28 -4.89
N ALA A 856 -4.43 -4.50 -4.19
CA ALA A 856 -3.41 -4.95 -3.24
C ALA A 856 -3.80 -4.72 -1.78
N ASP A 857 -4.92 -4.03 -1.53
CA ASP A 857 -5.28 -3.56 -0.20
C ASP A 857 -5.93 -4.67 0.63
N PRO A 858 -5.46 -4.95 1.86
CA PRO A 858 -6.10 -5.94 2.74
C PRO A 858 -7.59 -5.69 2.97
N ALA A 859 -8.06 -4.43 2.87
CA ALA A 859 -9.48 -4.11 2.93
C ALA A 859 -10.29 -4.87 1.87
N ALA A 860 -9.78 -4.97 0.63
CA ALA A 860 -10.46 -5.67 -0.47
C ALA A 860 -10.64 -7.16 -0.20
N TYR A 861 -9.70 -7.76 0.51
CA TYR A 861 -9.66 -9.19 0.84
C TYR A 861 -10.37 -9.53 2.16
N ALA A 862 -10.55 -8.58 3.06
CA ALA A 862 -11.18 -8.80 4.38
C ALA A 862 -12.59 -9.39 4.29
N ARG A 863 -13.33 -9.11 3.20
CA ARG A 863 -14.64 -9.70 2.91
C ARG A 863 -14.60 -11.23 2.81
N TYR A 864 -13.47 -11.80 2.39
CA TYR A 864 -13.33 -13.23 2.13
C TYR A 864 -12.92 -14.04 3.36
N TYR A 865 -12.56 -13.39 4.47
CA TYR A 865 -12.23 -14.08 5.71
C TYR A 865 -13.39 -14.97 6.17
N PHE A 866 -14.62 -14.44 6.13
CA PHE A 866 -15.83 -15.23 6.35
C PHE A 866 -17.10 -14.70 5.66
N LYS A 867 -17.28 -13.37 5.52
CA LYS A 867 -18.53 -12.74 4.99
C LYS A 867 -18.92 -13.26 3.60
N GLU A 868 -17.98 -13.32 2.67
CA GLU A 868 -18.19 -13.70 1.26
C GLU A 868 -17.51 -15.05 0.90
N ARG A 869 -17.30 -15.95 1.87
CA ARG A 869 -16.61 -17.23 1.62
C ARG A 869 -17.30 -18.13 0.59
N ASP A 870 -18.64 -18.09 0.53
CA ASP A 870 -19.40 -18.89 -0.45
C ASP A 870 -19.22 -18.36 -1.88
N ARG A 871 -19.10 -17.03 -2.04
CA ARG A 871 -18.75 -16.40 -3.31
C ARG A 871 -17.34 -16.79 -3.73
N LEU A 872 -16.38 -16.76 -2.80
CA LEU A 872 -15.01 -17.22 -3.04
C LEU A 872 -14.99 -18.69 -3.49
N LYS A 873 -15.69 -19.56 -2.75
CA LYS A 873 -15.85 -20.99 -3.09
C LYS A 873 -16.48 -21.20 -4.46
N ALA A 874 -17.50 -20.43 -4.81
CA ALA A 874 -18.15 -20.48 -6.11
C ALA A 874 -17.17 -20.16 -7.25
N ARG A 875 -16.25 -19.19 -7.05
CA ARG A 875 -15.19 -18.86 -8.03
C ARG A 875 -14.30 -20.06 -8.34
N TRP A 876 -14.05 -20.95 -7.38
CA TRP A 876 -13.26 -22.18 -7.60
C TRP A 876 -13.99 -23.23 -8.45
N ALA A 877 -15.31 -23.13 -8.63
CA ALA A 877 -16.11 -24.04 -9.47
C ALA A 877 -15.89 -25.54 -9.17
N GLY A 878 -15.65 -25.89 -7.90
CA GLY A 878 -15.38 -27.26 -7.46
C GLY A 878 -13.93 -27.73 -7.63
N ALA A 879 -13.02 -26.87 -8.11
CA ALA A 879 -11.58 -27.08 -7.99
C ALA A 879 -11.17 -27.18 -6.51
N GLU A 880 -10.21 -28.05 -6.20
CA GLU A 880 -9.73 -28.29 -4.83
C GLU A 880 -10.89 -28.51 -3.80
N PRO A 881 -11.75 -29.52 -4.00
CA PRO A 881 -13.00 -29.68 -3.22
C PRO A 881 -12.78 -29.98 -1.73
N ASP A 882 -11.55 -30.36 -1.35
CA ASP A 882 -11.17 -30.66 0.03
C ASP A 882 -10.75 -29.41 0.82
N LEU A 883 -10.69 -28.23 0.19
CA LEU A 883 -10.40 -26.98 0.89
C LEU A 883 -11.57 -26.50 1.74
N ASP A 884 -11.26 -26.04 2.95
CA ASP A 884 -12.20 -25.39 3.85
C ASP A 884 -12.11 -23.86 3.70
N PHE A 885 -13.02 -23.30 2.90
CA PHE A 885 -13.02 -21.88 2.55
C PHE A 885 -13.35 -20.97 3.76
N GLY A 886 -12.53 -19.94 3.91
CA GLY A 886 -12.55 -19.00 5.03
C GLY A 886 -11.27 -19.12 5.85
N VAL A 887 -10.92 -18.08 6.60
CA VAL A 887 -9.70 -18.02 7.43
C VAL A 887 -10.03 -17.37 8.76
N SER A 888 -9.67 -17.98 9.88
CA SER A 888 -9.81 -17.34 11.20
C SER A 888 -8.79 -16.20 11.33
N VAL A 889 -9.23 -14.95 11.47
CA VAL A 889 -8.29 -13.80 11.50
C VAL A 889 -8.30 -13.07 12.83
N LEU A 890 -7.11 -12.89 13.40
CA LEU A 890 -6.83 -12.03 14.55
C LEU A 890 -6.12 -10.76 14.07
N VAL A 891 -6.86 -9.65 13.94
CA VAL A 891 -6.27 -8.35 13.59
C VAL A 891 -5.58 -7.77 14.82
N VAL A 892 -4.28 -7.49 14.74
CA VAL A 892 -3.52 -6.93 15.87
C VAL A 892 -3.02 -5.54 15.50
N ASN A 893 -3.37 -4.50 16.24
CA ASN A 893 -2.86 -3.15 15.98
C ASN A 893 -2.34 -2.52 17.27
N THR A 894 -1.07 -2.10 17.30
CA THR A 894 -0.53 -1.47 18.49
C THR A 894 -1.16 -0.10 18.71
N VAL A 895 -1.50 0.21 19.96
CA VAL A 895 -2.11 1.51 20.30
C VAL A 895 -1.12 2.63 19.97
N GLY A 896 -1.57 3.64 19.24
CA GLY A 896 -0.75 4.80 18.83
C GLY A 896 0.20 4.55 17.67
N ASP A 897 0.05 3.44 16.94
CA ASP A 897 0.82 3.22 15.72
C ASP A 897 0.49 4.28 14.66
N MET A 898 1.51 5.00 14.22
CA MET A 898 1.44 6.00 13.17
C MET A 898 2.43 5.72 12.02
N ASN A 899 3.22 4.63 12.11
CA ASN A 899 3.99 4.13 10.96
C ASN A 899 3.03 3.43 9.99
N VAL A 900 2.19 2.55 10.54
CA VAL A 900 0.96 2.10 9.89
C VAL A 900 -0.21 2.59 10.75
N PRO A 901 -0.80 3.74 10.39
CA PRO A 901 -1.83 4.41 11.20
C PRO A 901 -2.89 3.45 11.72
N ILE A 902 -3.10 3.44 13.04
CA ILE A 902 -3.95 2.47 13.75
C ILE A 902 -5.39 2.42 13.21
N ASP A 903 -5.92 3.55 12.70
CA ASP A 903 -7.25 3.61 12.07
C ASP A 903 -7.38 2.66 10.88
N THR A 904 -6.30 2.46 10.12
CA THR A 904 -6.32 1.58 8.96
C THR A 904 -6.45 0.11 9.39
N GLY A 905 -5.78 -0.28 10.47
CA GLY A 905 -5.95 -1.60 11.07
C GLY A 905 -7.32 -1.81 11.71
N ILE A 906 -7.86 -0.77 12.38
CA ILE A 906 -9.24 -0.78 12.89
C ILE A 906 -10.24 -0.89 11.73
N ALA A 907 -9.98 -0.19 10.62
CA ALA A 907 -10.80 -0.27 9.41
C ALA A 907 -10.77 -1.69 8.81
N GLN A 908 -9.61 -2.37 8.80
CA GLN A 908 -9.52 -3.78 8.39
C GLN A 908 -10.45 -4.68 9.21
N ALA A 909 -10.44 -4.55 10.54
CA ALA A 909 -11.33 -5.32 11.43
C ALA A 909 -12.82 -4.96 11.20
N ARG A 910 -13.13 -3.68 10.96
CA ARG A 910 -14.48 -3.22 10.64
C ARG A 910 -14.97 -3.77 9.31
N PHE A 911 -14.15 -3.74 8.25
CA PHE A 911 -14.50 -4.28 6.93
C PHE A 911 -14.66 -5.80 6.97
N ALA A 912 -13.88 -6.50 7.80
CA ALA A 912 -14.10 -7.90 8.09
C ALA A 912 -15.44 -8.14 8.82
N GLY A 913 -15.95 -7.16 9.56
CA GLY A 913 -17.22 -7.23 10.30
C GLY A 913 -17.07 -7.60 11.79
N TYR A 914 -15.90 -7.37 12.38
CA TYR A 914 -15.62 -7.68 13.78
C TYR A 914 -16.06 -6.58 14.75
N LEU A 915 -16.29 -5.37 14.22
CA LEU A 915 -16.65 -4.19 14.99
C LEU A 915 -18.05 -3.72 14.62
N ASP A 916 -18.90 -3.54 15.64
CA ASP A 916 -20.19 -2.89 15.49
C ASP A 916 -20.10 -1.36 15.64
N THR A 917 -21.24 -0.68 15.44
CA THR A 917 -21.33 0.78 15.51
C THR A 917 -21.00 1.33 16.90
N ASP A 918 -21.36 0.63 17.97
CA ASP A 918 -21.12 1.08 19.35
C ASP A 918 -19.65 0.95 19.72
N GLN A 919 -19.00 -0.14 19.31
CA GLN A 919 -17.56 -0.34 19.44
C GLN A 919 -16.77 0.70 18.65
N MET A 920 -17.20 1.02 17.42
CA MET A 920 -16.59 2.10 16.64
C MET A 920 -16.74 3.46 17.32
N ARG A 921 -17.93 3.77 17.86
CA ARG A 921 -18.15 5.01 18.62
C ARG A 921 -17.25 5.08 19.85
N PHE A 922 -17.12 3.98 20.59
CA PHE A 922 -16.23 3.89 21.75
C PHE A 922 -14.76 4.17 21.39
N LEU A 923 -14.28 3.67 20.25
CA LEU A 923 -12.92 3.91 19.76
C LEU A 923 -12.69 5.38 19.41
N VAL A 924 -13.64 6.01 18.69
CA VAL A 924 -13.58 7.43 18.32
C VAL A 924 -13.64 8.32 19.56
N GLU A 925 -14.64 8.11 20.42
CA GLU A 925 -14.85 8.94 21.60
C GLU A 925 -13.66 8.94 22.56
N ASN A 926 -12.84 7.89 22.58
CA ASN A 926 -11.66 7.79 23.44
C ASN A 926 -10.34 8.15 22.74
N GLY A 927 -10.38 8.62 21.49
CA GLY A 927 -9.20 9.07 20.75
C GLY A 927 -8.31 7.93 20.23
N VAL A 928 -8.84 6.70 20.16
CA VAL A 928 -8.06 5.51 19.78
C VAL A 928 -7.82 5.47 18.28
N VAL A 929 -8.82 5.89 17.48
CA VAL A 929 -8.73 5.89 16.01
C VAL A 929 -7.71 6.93 15.52
N GLU A 930 -7.60 8.07 16.20
CA GLU A 930 -6.62 9.10 15.88
C GLU A 930 -5.19 8.63 16.10
N GLY A 931 -4.95 7.88 17.18
CA GLY A 931 -3.65 7.27 17.47
C GLY A 931 -2.54 8.27 17.85
N VAL A 932 -2.89 9.51 18.21
CA VAL A 932 -1.91 10.55 18.58
C VAL A 932 -2.22 11.08 19.98
N GLU A 933 -1.27 10.93 20.89
CA GLU A 933 -1.37 11.16 22.34
C GLU A 933 -1.72 12.62 22.68
N ARG A 934 -1.26 13.57 21.85
CA ARG A 934 -1.54 15.00 22.06
C ARG A 934 -2.99 15.41 21.79
N VAL A 935 -3.76 14.60 21.06
CA VAL A 935 -5.12 14.96 20.63
C VAL A 935 -6.08 15.04 21.83
N GLN A 936 -5.98 14.09 22.76
CA GLN A 936 -6.84 14.02 23.95
C GLN A 936 -6.11 14.45 25.24
N ALA A 937 -4.95 15.12 25.11
CA ALA A 937 -4.09 15.41 26.25
C ALA A 937 -4.77 16.27 27.34
N GLU A 938 -5.62 17.23 26.94
CA GLU A 938 -6.37 18.04 27.90
C GLU A 938 -7.39 17.20 28.69
N ARG A 939 -8.07 16.26 28.01
CA ARG A 939 -9.04 15.35 28.63
C ARG A 939 -8.39 14.42 29.64
N TRP A 940 -7.22 13.88 29.30
CA TRP A 940 -6.51 12.92 30.14
C TRP A 940 -5.62 13.57 31.19
N GLY A 941 -5.24 14.84 30.99
CA GLY A 941 -4.33 15.58 31.88
C GLY A 941 -2.84 15.36 31.58
N ALA A 942 -2.51 14.60 30.54
CA ALA A 942 -1.15 14.33 30.05
C ALA A 942 -1.21 13.89 28.57
N PRO A 943 -0.12 14.03 27.79
CA PRO A 943 -0.02 13.49 26.43
C PRO A 943 0.11 11.95 26.47
N ILE A 944 -1.02 11.28 26.71
CA ILE A 944 -1.14 9.83 26.94
C ILE A 944 -2.31 9.26 26.15
N LEU A 945 -2.17 8.03 25.64
CA LEU A 945 -3.20 7.34 24.87
C LEU A 945 -4.16 6.54 25.76
N PHE A 946 -5.30 6.15 25.20
CA PHE A 946 -6.30 5.32 25.87
C PHE A 946 -6.09 3.83 25.58
N ASP A 947 -5.98 3.03 26.63
CA ASP A 947 -5.80 1.57 26.55
C ASP A 947 -7.18 0.88 26.50
N ALA A 948 -7.70 0.73 25.28
CA ALA A 948 -9.06 0.24 25.01
C ALA A 948 -9.30 -1.23 25.38
N ASP A 949 -8.27 -2.07 25.24
CA ASP A 949 -8.39 -3.51 25.53
C ASP A 949 -7.97 -3.85 26.96
N ASN A 950 -7.14 -3.02 27.59
CA ASN A 950 -6.62 -3.24 28.93
C ASN A 950 -6.12 -4.68 29.14
N LEU A 951 -5.31 -5.17 28.19
CA LEU A 951 -4.83 -6.56 28.18
C LEU A 951 -3.98 -6.88 29.43
N SER A 952 -3.25 -5.89 29.94
CA SER A 952 -2.46 -6.00 31.17
C SER A 952 -3.31 -6.02 32.44
N GLN A 953 -4.60 -5.67 32.36
CA GLN A 953 -5.48 -5.44 33.51
C GLN A 953 -4.91 -4.40 34.49
N GLY A 954 -4.22 -3.38 33.96
CA GLY A 954 -3.60 -2.29 34.71
C GLY A 954 -2.31 -2.67 35.45
N THR A 955 -1.70 -3.81 35.12
CA THR A 955 -0.47 -4.30 35.78
C THR A 955 0.83 -3.81 35.14
N ASP A 956 0.75 -3.15 33.98
CA ASP A 956 1.91 -2.59 33.25
C ASP A 956 2.64 -1.45 33.98
N GLY A 957 1.98 -0.75 34.91
CA GLY A 957 2.58 0.35 35.66
C GLY A 957 2.82 1.62 34.85
N PHE A 958 2.20 1.76 33.67
CA PHE A 958 2.41 2.88 32.77
C PHE A 958 1.74 4.18 33.25
N GLU A 959 2.52 5.26 33.23
CA GLU A 959 2.10 6.64 33.52
C GLU A 959 2.92 7.65 32.71
N VAL A 960 2.37 8.85 32.50
CA VAL A 960 3.06 10.02 31.91
C VAL A 960 2.80 11.20 32.82
N ASP A 961 3.85 11.91 33.24
CA ASP A 961 3.75 13.07 34.14
C ASP A 961 2.98 12.78 35.45
N GLY A 962 3.06 11.54 35.95
CA GLY A 962 2.33 11.06 37.14
C GLY A 962 0.83 10.82 36.91
N VAL A 963 0.39 10.85 35.66
CA VAL A 963 -0.98 10.49 35.25
C VAL A 963 -0.97 9.05 34.73
N PRO A 964 -1.73 8.13 35.36
CA PRO A 964 -1.81 6.74 34.91
C PRO A 964 -2.56 6.64 33.58
N VAL A 965 -2.25 5.60 32.80
CA VAL A 965 -2.93 5.32 31.52
C VAL A 965 -4.46 5.23 31.71
N PRO A 966 -5.26 6.03 30.98
CA PRO A 966 -6.71 5.96 31.01
C PRO A 966 -7.20 4.66 30.36
N ARG A 967 -8.18 4.02 31.00
CA ARG A 967 -8.70 2.70 30.67
C ARG A 967 -10.22 2.63 30.82
N PRO A 968 -10.90 1.70 30.13
CA PRO A 968 -12.31 1.47 30.35
C PRO A 968 -12.57 0.88 31.76
N PRO A 969 -13.77 1.08 32.31
CA PRO A 969 -14.21 0.37 33.50
C PRO A 969 -14.18 -1.16 33.29
N PRO A 970 -13.99 -1.97 34.35
CA PRO A 970 -14.02 -3.42 34.24
C PRO A 970 -15.30 -3.95 33.60
N GLY A 971 -15.16 -4.82 32.60
CA GLY A 971 -16.26 -5.36 31.79
C GLY A 971 -16.67 -4.47 30.60
N GLN A 972 -15.98 -3.36 30.37
CA GLN A 972 -16.15 -2.49 29.20
C GLN A 972 -14.89 -2.45 28.33
N GLU A 973 -13.91 -3.32 28.58
CA GLU A 973 -12.79 -3.53 27.68
C GLU A 973 -13.29 -3.95 26.30
N LEU A 974 -12.70 -3.41 25.23
CA LEU A 974 -13.16 -3.69 23.87
C LEU A 974 -12.96 -5.17 23.51
N ARG A 975 -11.71 -5.66 23.54
CA ARG A 975 -11.28 -7.06 23.28
C ARG A 975 -12.14 -7.73 22.22
N ALA A 976 -12.28 -7.06 21.07
CA ALA A 976 -13.29 -7.40 20.08
C ALA A 976 -13.10 -8.86 19.61
N THR A 977 -14.15 -9.66 19.79
CA THR A 977 -14.11 -11.10 19.50
C THR A 977 -15.41 -11.49 18.81
N PHE A 978 -15.30 -12.11 17.65
CA PHE A 978 -16.42 -12.59 16.86
C PHE A 978 -16.30 -14.11 16.70
N VAL A 979 -17.32 -14.84 17.13
CA VAL A 979 -17.39 -16.30 16.98
C VAL A 979 -18.43 -16.62 15.92
N GLU A 980 -18.07 -17.38 14.91
CA GLU A 980 -19.01 -17.75 13.85
C GLU A 980 -20.20 -18.55 14.42
N PRO A 981 -21.41 -18.46 13.82
CA PRO A 981 -22.62 -19.12 14.34
C PRO A 981 -22.48 -20.63 14.55
N GLU A 982 -21.68 -21.31 13.72
CA GLU A 982 -21.38 -22.75 13.84
C GLU A 982 -20.40 -23.07 14.99
N GLY A 983 -19.79 -22.06 15.61
CA GLY A 983 -18.85 -22.19 16.72
C GLY A 983 -17.48 -22.77 16.33
N VAL A 984 -17.20 -22.88 15.03
CA VAL A 984 -15.99 -23.54 14.51
C VAL A 984 -14.78 -22.60 14.50
N ARG A 985 -14.98 -21.31 14.21
CA ARG A 985 -13.90 -20.34 14.01
C ARG A 985 -14.09 -19.11 14.90
N VAL A 986 -12.98 -18.60 15.39
CA VAL A 986 -12.92 -17.37 16.19
C VAL A 986 -12.12 -16.34 15.42
N HIS A 987 -12.65 -15.14 15.35
CA HIS A 987 -12.03 -13.95 14.79
C HIS A 987 -11.95 -12.87 15.86
N GLY A 988 -11.08 -11.88 15.68
CA GLY A 988 -11.04 -10.79 16.62
C GLY A 988 -10.11 -9.66 16.23
N MET A 989 -10.16 -8.61 17.04
CA MET A 989 -9.17 -7.55 17.03
C MET A 989 -8.57 -7.40 18.43
N ARG A 990 -7.26 -7.19 18.50
CA ARG A 990 -6.55 -6.84 19.73
C ARG A 990 -5.72 -5.59 19.54
N LEU A 991 -5.73 -4.74 20.56
CA LEU A 991 -5.05 -3.45 20.60
C LEU A 991 -3.98 -3.45 21.69
N PRO A 992 -2.84 -4.16 21.49
CA PRO A 992 -1.78 -4.18 22.49
C PRO A 992 -1.24 -2.78 22.79
N TYR A 993 -1.17 -2.46 24.09
CA TYR A 993 -0.68 -1.20 24.60
C TYR A 993 0.81 -1.33 24.96
N ILE A 994 1.68 -0.94 24.03
CA ILE A 994 3.12 -1.16 24.16
C ILE A 994 3.80 -0.09 25.00
N ARG A 995 3.45 1.18 24.77
CA ARG A 995 3.97 2.35 25.52
C ARG A 995 2.92 3.46 25.58
N PRO A 996 2.99 4.36 26.58
CA PRO A 996 2.00 5.42 26.79
C PRO A 996 1.74 6.38 25.63
N GLN A 997 2.73 6.59 24.77
CA GLN A 997 2.71 7.56 23.66
C GLN A 997 2.68 6.87 22.29
N GLY A 998 2.46 5.56 22.25
CA GLY A 998 2.36 4.78 21.03
C GLY A 998 3.67 4.11 20.63
N GLU A 999 3.56 3.01 19.90
CA GLU A 999 4.69 2.25 19.35
C GLU A 999 4.21 1.50 18.10
N HIS A 1000 5.12 1.30 17.13
CA HIS A 1000 4.84 0.49 15.94
C HIS A 1000 5.24 -0.97 16.20
N GLY A 1001 4.26 -1.87 16.21
CA GLY A 1001 4.49 -3.29 16.43
C GLY A 1001 5.02 -3.65 17.82
N PHE A 1002 5.33 -4.92 18.01
CA PHE A 1002 5.93 -5.46 19.23
C PHE A 1002 7.08 -6.40 18.87
N LEU A 1003 8.12 -6.44 19.70
CA LEU A 1003 9.35 -7.15 19.38
C LEU A 1003 9.73 -8.17 20.44
N ILE A 1004 10.96 -8.07 20.94
CA ILE A 1004 11.64 -9.03 21.79
C ILE A 1004 11.00 -9.05 23.19
N PRO A 1005 10.85 -10.24 23.81
CA PRO A 1005 10.51 -10.36 25.22
C PRO A 1005 11.32 -9.43 26.13
N ASP A 1006 10.64 -8.64 26.95
CA ASP A 1006 11.26 -7.81 27.99
C ASP A 1006 10.73 -8.21 29.38
N PRO A 1007 11.38 -9.19 30.04
CA PRO A 1007 10.96 -9.67 31.35
C PRO A 1007 11.21 -8.65 32.48
N THR A 1008 11.80 -7.49 32.18
CA THR A 1008 11.97 -6.41 33.16
C THR A 1008 10.72 -5.55 33.28
N LEU A 1009 9.80 -5.62 32.31
CA LEU A 1009 8.52 -4.96 32.38
C LEU A 1009 7.62 -5.58 33.46
N PRO A 1010 6.81 -4.79 34.17
CA PRO A 1010 5.78 -5.33 35.07
C PRO A 1010 4.78 -6.27 34.36
N PHE A 1011 4.54 -6.00 33.08
CA PHE A 1011 3.78 -6.84 32.17
C PHE A 1011 4.50 -6.89 30.82
N ASP A 1012 5.10 -8.03 30.49
CA ASP A 1012 5.76 -8.24 29.20
C ASP A 1012 4.73 -8.48 28.08
N VAL A 1013 4.25 -7.37 27.52
CA VAL A 1013 3.29 -7.37 26.41
C VAL A 1013 3.87 -8.03 25.14
N HIS A 1014 5.19 -8.01 24.95
CA HIS A 1014 5.83 -8.61 23.79
C HIS A 1014 5.70 -10.13 23.81
N SER A 1015 6.05 -10.75 24.94
CA SER A 1015 5.82 -12.18 25.18
C SER A 1015 4.34 -12.54 25.14
N PHE A 1016 3.48 -11.72 25.77
CA PHE A 1016 2.04 -11.94 25.77
C PHE A 1016 1.48 -12.06 24.35
N MET A 1017 1.80 -11.11 23.47
CA MET A 1017 1.28 -11.11 22.10
C MET A 1017 1.84 -12.26 21.26
N ALA A 1018 3.13 -12.56 21.37
CA ALA A 1018 3.74 -13.70 20.68
C ALA A 1018 3.07 -15.02 21.09
N HIS A 1019 2.82 -15.22 22.39
CA HIS A 1019 2.13 -16.40 22.90
C HIS A 1019 0.66 -16.45 22.52
N GLN A 1020 -0.06 -15.33 22.52
CA GLN A 1020 -1.46 -15.26 22.09
C GLN A 1020 -1.63 -15.69 20.63
N ILE A 1021 -0.81 -15.13 19.73
CA ILE A 1021 -0.83 -15.48 18.30
C ILE A 1021 -0.46 -16.97 18.11
N SER A 1022 0.59 -17.43 18.79
CA SER A 1022 1.01 -18.84 18.72
C SER A 1022 -0.08 -19.79 19.19
N HIS A 1023 -0.79 -19.46 20.28
CA HIS A 1023 -1.91 -20.25 20.79
C HIS A 1023 -3.11 -20.23 19.85
N PHE A 1024 -3.47 -19.06 19.34
CA PHE A 1024 -4.53 -18.90 18.35
C PHE A 1024 -4.28 -19.81 17.15
N PHE A 1025 -3.05 -19.85 16.63
CA PHE A 1025 -2.64 -20.78 15.58
C PHE A 1025 -2.64 -22.24 16.06
N ALA A 1026 -2.11 -22.55 17.23
CA ALA A 1026 -2.06 -23.92 17.73
C ALA A 1026 -3.45 -24.56 17.94
N SER A 1027 -4.47 -23.72 18.12
CA SER A 1027 -5.88 -24.10 18.19
C SER A 1027 -6.55 -24.31 16.82
N GLY A 1028 -5.90 -23.93 15.72
CA GLY A 1028 -6.52 -23.86 14.39
C GLY A 1028 -7.41 -22.64 14.21
N GLY A 1029 -7.18 -21.56 14.96
CA GLY A 1029 -8.00 -20.34 14.94
C GLY A 1029 -9.37 -20.52 15.59
N THR A 1030 -9.47 -21.37 16.61
CA THR A 1030 -10.74 -21.67 17.31
C THR A 1030 -10.75 -21.22 18.76
N ASP A 1031 -9.61 -20.78 19.31
CA ASP A 1031 -9.48 -20.35 20.71
C ASP A 1031 -8.62 -19.07 20.77
N LEU A 1032 -9.24 -17.96 21.17
CA LEU A 1032 -8.59 -16.66 21.41
C LEU A 1032 -8.70 -16.33 22.90
N ARG A 1033 -7.55 -16.11 23.54
CA ARG A 1033 -7.47 -15.93 25.00
C ARG A 1033 -6.65 -14.70 25.37
N ASP A 1034 -6.97 -14.12 26.52
CA ASP A 1034 -6.31 -12.93 27.07
C ASP A 1034 -5.78 -13.20 28.50
N ASP A 1035 -5.30 -14.42 28.75
CA ASP A 1035 -4.82 -14.84 30.07
C ASP A 1035 -3.50 -14.16 30.45
N LEU A 1036 -3.45 -13.45 31.59
CA LEU A 1036 -2.26 -12.68 32.01
C LEU A 1036 -0.97 -13.52 32.09
N CYS A 1037 -1.08 -14.81 32.42
CA CYS A 1037 0.07 -15.73 32.48
C CYS A 1037 0.77 -15.94 31.12
N MET A 1038 0.21 -15.45 30.01
CA MET A 1038 0.90 -15.45 28.72
C MET A 1038 2.10 -14.51 28.71
N GLN A 1039 2.16 -13.47 29.55
CA GLN A 1039 3.29 -12.53 29.55
C GLN A 1039 4.61 -13.17 29.97
N ASP A 1040 4.58 -14.23 30.79
CA ASP A 1040 5.78 -14.96 31.22
C ASP A 1040 5.72 -16.45 30.82
N GLY A 1041 4.67 -16.84 30.09
CA GLY A 1041 4.44 -18.21 29.66
C GLY A 1041 4.14 -19.19 30.80
N SER A 1042 3.69 -18.71 31.95
CA SER A 1042 3.37 -19.52 33.14
C SER A 1042 1.99 -20.19 33.09
N CYS A 1043 1.22 -20.01 32.01
CA CYS A 1043 -0.11 -20.60 31.90
C CYS A 1043 -0.09 -22.13 31.96
N ASP A 1044 -0.95 -22.71 32.80
CA ASP A 1044 -1.07 -24.17 32.98
C ASP A 1044 -1.40 -24.94 31.69
N TRP A 1045 -2.05 -24.26 30.73
CA TRP A 1045 -2.44 -24.83 29.44
C TRP A 1045 -1.38 -24.62 28.35
N MET A 1046 -0.37 -23.77 28.58
CA MET A 1046 0.72 -23.59 27.63
C MET A 1046 1.70 -24.76 27.70
N PRO A 1047 2.24 -25.21 26.56
CA PRO A 1047 3.32 -26.19 26.56
C PRO A 1047 4.52 -25.68 27.37
N GLN A 1048 5.01 -26.54 28.27
CA GLN A 1048 6.19 -26.30 29.11
C GLN A 1048 7.46 -26.81 28.45
#